data_AF-A0A1D1Z382-F1
#
_entry.id   AF-A0A1D1Z382-F1
#
_cell.length_a   1.000
_cell.length_b   1.000
_cell.length_c   1.000
_cell.angle_alpha   90.00
_cell.angle_beta   90.00
_cell.angle_gamma   90.00
#
_symmetry.space_group_name_H-M   'P 1'
#
loop_
_entity.id
_entity.type
_entity.pdbx_description
1 polymer ?
#
loop_
_entity_poly.entity_id
_entity_poly.type
_entity_poly.pdbx_seq_one_letter_code
_entity_poly.pdbx_strand_id
1 'polypeptide(L)'
;ATPGPPLLPRPLCWELCKRETGREPETLASLVPRLRSQGGPPPPERLMASKFGMAGGIPERRFRPIWDAVDSRQFKAALKLCAGLLAKYPNSPYALALKALILERMGKPDEALDICLNAREQLFDGDIVHIDDLTLSTLQMVLQRLNRLDLATSCYEHACGRYPNNLELMMGLFNCYVREYSFVKQQQTAIKMYKIMGEERFLLWAVCSIQLQVLCNNAGEKLLSLAEALLKKHVAAHSLHEPEALLVYVSVLEQQAKYGAALEILSGSLGSLLAIEVDKLRMQGRLLARSCDYDAAVNVFQKVLELCPDDWESFLHYLGCLLEEDVGWSEENFSGQVDFNGTGTELCKRSHLAEDLFEERVSSALSFVQKLPMVVNSDPIRCPYLAKIEIEKRRRLYGKADNGKLQEALLEYFYRFSHLSSFTSDVEIFLDVLTHQEKNELLEKFRQLTESIPNTSLQTLGQAVTNFRLQELLGTTFKHPDSELKDTSLRMMDMYCKNLSLSKDLDPQENMHGEELLSMACNVLVQLFWRSGRIGYLLEAIMVLEFGLTVRRHVWQCKILLLHLYSYLGALPLAYEWYGALEIKNILVETVSHHILPQMLKSPLWSDLSDLMREYLKFMDDYMREAADLTFVAYRHRNYSKVTEFVLFKERLEHSCQYLLAKIETSILQLKQKADNLEETECVLENCNFGIELLQLSKEETCKSLTFNEDFQSRPWWSPTPDVNYLFEPFDGIHCPNPKSAVDNQAMLCKVIERSFLPRLVYLSIQTASSSSKENVESIGSSFDNKNSSELKSLLERYSRNLGHSFEEAIKVLAGTSENPKPFKIFAHVNMHQSYMVKHARQTD
;
A
#
# COMPACT_ATOMS: atom_id res chain seq x y z
N ALA A 1 13.50 33.21 4.08
CA ALA A 1 13.79 32.14 3.13
C ALA A 1 13.35 30.83 3.77
N THR A 2 12.15 30.38 3.44
CA THR A 2 11.54 29.14 3.96
C THR A 2 12.27 27.92 3.38
N PRO A 3 12.69 26.94 4.20
CA PRO A 3 13.27 25.71 3.69
C PRO A 3 12.17 24.86 3.04
N GLY A 4 12.44 24.39 1.82
CA GLY A 4 11.53 23.49 1.09
C GLY A 4 11.42 22.11 1.75
N PRO A 5 10.44 21.29 1.34
CA PRO A 5 10.22 19.97 1.93
C PRO A 5 11.37 18.99 1.61
N PRO A 6 11.75 18.11 2.56
CA PRO A 6 12.78 17.09 2.37
C PRO A 6 12.30 15.93 1.48
N LEU A 7 13.21 15.42 0.65
CA LEU A 7 13.00 14.28 -0.25
C LEU A 7 13.30 12.96 0.50
N LEU A 8 12.39 11.99 0.42
CA LEU A 8 12.50 10.64 1.01
C LEU A 8 13.45 9.71 0.22
N PRO A 9 13.93 8.59 0.79
CA PRO A 9 14.81 7.64 0.11
C PRO A 9 14.12 6.99 -1.09
N ARG A 10 14.85 6.85 -2.19
CA ARG A 10 14.36 6.43 -3.51
C ARG A 10 14.42 4.89 -3.65
N PRO A 11 13.36 4.21 -4.10
CA PRO A 11 13.39 2.76 -4.40
C PRO A 11 14.33 2.46 -5.58
N LEU A 12 14.87 1.22 -5.67
CA LEU A 12 15.76 0.78 -6.76
C LEU A 12 15.20 1.02 -8.19
N CYS A 13 13.87 0.99 -8.36
CA CYS A 13 13.20 1.32 -9.63
C CYS A 13 13.36 2.80 -10.07
N TRP A 14 13.66 3.71 -9.14
CA TRP A 14 13.82 5.13 -9.39
C TRP A 14 15.15 5.47 -10.07
N GLU A 15 16.24 4.80 -9.67
CA GLU A 15 17.57 5.02 -10.26
C GLU A 15 17.66 4.50 -11.69
N LEU A 16 16.96 3.40 -12.01
CA LEU A 16 16.86 2.85 -13.36
C LEU A 16 16.13 3.83 -14.31
N CYS A 17 15.00 4.38 -13.89
CA CYS A 17 14.21 5.30 -14.74
C CYS A 17 14.90 6.66 -14.97
N LYS A 18 15.64 7.19 -13.98
CA LYS A 18 16.41 8.44 -14.11
C LYS A 18 17.66 8.27 -15.00
N ARG A 19 18.29 7.08 -15.00
CA ARG A 19 19.39 6.73 -15.93
C ARG A 19 18.90 6.57 -17.38
N GLU A 20 17.69 6.05 -17.59
CA GLU A 20 17.17 5.76 -18.93
C GLU A 20 16.46 6.94 -19.61
N THR A 21 15.78 7.83 -18.87
CA THR A 21 14.90 8.86 -19.46
C THR A 21 15.39 10.30 -19.31
N GLY A 22 16.43 10.54 -18.50
CA GLY A 22 16.90 11.88 -18.16
C GLY A 22 15.86 12.75 -17.41
N ARG A 23 14.73 12.17 -17.01
CA ARG A 23 13.65 12.82 -16.24
C ARG A 23 13.37 12.00 -14.98
N GLU A 24 12.92 12.67 -13.93
CA GLU A 24 12.47 11.98 -12.73
C GLU A 24 11.08 11.37 -12.99
N PRO A 25 10.82 10.09 -12.66
CA PRO A 25 9.47 9.56 -12.73
C PRO A 25 8.61 10.27 -11.67
N GLU A 26 7.46 10.81 -12.06
CA GLU A 26 6.52 11.39 -11.09
C GLU A 26 5.89 10.25 -10.27
N THR A 27 6.27 10.12 -8.99
CA THR A 27 5.58 9.22 -8.06
C THR A 27 4.19 9.76 -7.76
N LEU A 28 3.20 8.87 -7.52
CA LEU A 28 1.92 9.22 -6.89
C LEU A 28 2.13 10.04 -5.60
N ALA A 29 3.18 9.72 -4.84
CA ALA A 29 3.60 10.46 -3.64
C ALA A 29 4.24 11.85 -3.91
N SER A 30 4.64 12.17 -5.15
CA SER A 30 5.06 13.52 -5.58
C SER A 30 3.91 14.35 -6.17
N LEU A 31 2.90 13.67 -6.72
CA LEU A 31 1.63 14.26 -7.14
C LEU A 31 0.82 14.73 -5.92
N VAL A 32 0.72 13.94 -4.85
CA VAL A 32 -0.12 14.29 -3.69
C VAL A 32 0.31 15.58 -2.96
N PRO A 33 1.60 15.88 -2.71
CA PRO A 33 2.02 17.15 -2.10
C PRO A 33 1.99 18.34 -3.06
N ARG A 34 2.27 18.14 -4.37
CA ARG A 34 2.10 19.20 -5.38
C ARG A 34 0.61 19.54 -5.56
N LEU A 35 -0.27 18.55 -5.49
CA LEU A 35 -1.72 18.71 -5.41
C LEU A 35 -2.18 19.28 -4.05
N ARG A 36 -1.52 18.99 -2.92
CA ARG A 36 -1.79 19.61 -1.61
C ARG A 36 -1.31 21.06 -1.49
N SER A 37 -0.23 21.44 -2.18
CA SER A 37 0.14 22.87 -2.32
C SER A 37 -0.83 23.63 -3.24
N GLN A 38 -1.64 22.89 -4.01
CA GLN A 38 -2.84 23.35 -4.69
C GLN A 38 -4.14 22.98 -3.94
N GLY A 39 -4.02 22.49 -2.70
CA GLY A 39 -5.10 21.98 -1.85
C GLY A 39 -5.92 23.07 -1.14
N GLY A 40 -6.03 24.25 -1.75
CA GLY A 40 -7.31 24.93 -1.72
C GLY A 40 -8.31 24.10 -2.54
N PRO A 41 -9.61 24.43 -2.57
CA PRO A 41 -10.34 24.14 -3.80
C PRO A 41 -9.45 24.63 -4.96
N PRO A 42 -9.31 23.89 -6.07
CA PRO A 42 -8.60 24.44 -7.22
C PRO A 42 -9.15 25.85 -7.42
N PRO A 43 -8.32 26.89 -7.66
CA PRO A 43 -8.87 28.13 -8.15
C PRO A 43 -9.80 27.73 -9.30
N PRO A 44 -11.01 28.31 -9.43
CA PRO A 44 -11.89 28.02 -10.55
C PRO A 44 -11.20 28.53 -11.81
N GLU A 45 -10.18 27.79 -12.27
CA GLU A 45 -9.31 28.15 -13.38
C GLU A 45 -10.10 27.85 -14.62
N ARG A 46 -10.85 28.91 -14.94
CA ARG A 46 -11.82 28.99 -16.00
C ARG A 46 -12.84 27.88 -15.84
N LEU A 47 -13.81 28.15 -14.96
CA LEU A 47 -15.19 28.12 -15.44
C LEU A 47 -15.14 28.52 -16.91
N MET A 48 -15.34 27.56 -17.81
CA MET A 48 -15.71 27.87 -19.17
C MET A 48 -16.92 28.76 -18.94
N ALA A 49 -16.70 30.08 -18.97
CA ALA A 49 -17.78 31.03 -18.98
C ALA A 49 -18.68 30.46 -20.07
N SER A 50 -19.94 30.19 -19.73
CA SER A 50 -20.93 29.91 -20.76
C SER A 50 -20.65 30.92 -21.88
N LYS A 51 -20.74 30.51 -23.15
CA LYS A 51 -20.37 31.37 -24.30
C LYS A 51 -21.00 32.79 -24.28
N PHE A 52 -21.86 33.09 -23.30
CA PHE A 52 -22.56 34.33 -23.03
C PHE A 52 -22.30 35.00 -21.65
N GLY A 53 -21.42 34.51 -20.78
CA GLY A 53 -21.14 35.13 -19.47
C GLY A 53 -22.35 35.20 -18.53
N MET A 54 -23.28 34.24 -18.67
CA MET A 54 -24.49 34.11 -17.86
C MET A 54 -24.59 32.72 -17.21
N ALA A 55 -24.95 32.67 -15.93
CA ALA A 55 -25.11 31.45 -15.14
C ALA A 55 -26.52 31.41 -14.52
N GLY A 56 -27.32 30.38 -14.81
CA GLY A 56 -28.74 30.35 -14.45
C GLY A 56 -29.52 31.56 -14.98
N GLY A 57 -29.10 32.13 -16.11
CA GLY A 57 -29.65 33.38 -16.66
C GLY A 57 -29.18 34.68 -15.98
N ILE A 58 -28.23 34.61 -15.04
CA ILE A 58 -27.69 35.75 -14.28
C ILE A 58 -26.34 36.20 -14.87
N PRO A 59 -26.12 37.50 -15.15
CA PRO A 59 -24.84 38.01 -15.65
C PRO A 59 -23.69 37.89 -14.63
N GLU A 60 -22.50 37.51 -15.10
CA GLU A 60 -21.28 37.28 -14.28
C GLU A 60 -20.98 38.38 -13.27
N ARG A 61 -21.06 39.65 -13.69
CA ARG A 61 -20.85 40.83 -12.83
C ARG A 61 -21.67 40.85 -11.54
N ARG A 62 -22.80 40.13 -11.48
CA ARG A 62 -23.69 40.09 -10.31
C ARG A 62 -23.33 39.01 -9.31
N PHE A 63 -22.75 37.90 -9.76
CA PHE A 63 -22.39 36.79 -8.88
C PHE A 63 -20.89 36.72 -8.59
N ARG A 64 -20.03 37.33 -9.41
CA ARG A 64 -18.57 37.38 -9.19
C ARG A 64 -18.16 37.96 -7.84
N PRO A 65 -18.78 39.07 -7.33
CA PRO A 65 -18.47 39.56 -5.99
C PRO A 65 -18.82 38.57 -4.87
N ILE A 66 -19.77 37.66 -5.10
CA ILE A 66 -20.11 36.60 -4.15
C ILE A 66 -18.98 35.58 -4.11
N TRP A 67 -18.49 35.12 -5.28
CA TRP A 67 -17.33 34.23 -5.35
C TRP A 67 -16.07 34.85 -4.77
N ASP A 68 -15.75 36.11 -5.10
CA ASP A 68 -14.60 36.82 -4.54
C ASP A 68 -14.66 36.87 -2.99
N ALA A 69 -15.86 37.05 -2.42
CA ALA A 69 -16.08 37.03 -0.98
C ALA A 69 -15.99 35.61 -0.39
N VAL A 70 -16.44 34.57 -1.11
CA VAL A 70 -16.28 33.16 -0.71
C VAL A 70 -14.80 32.77 -0.70
N ASP A 71 -14.07 33.10 -1.75
CA ASP A 71 -12.64 32.80 -1.92
C ASP A 71 -11.79 33.54 -0.87
N SER A 72 -12.18 34.78 -0.55
CA SER A 72 -11.58 35.56 0.55
C SER A 72 -12.03 35.11 1.95
N ARG A 73 -12.81 34.03 2.07
CA ARG A 73 -13.38 33.49 3.33
C ARG A 73 -14.25 34.49 4.11
N GLN A 74 -14.84 35.47 3.43
CA GLN A 74 -15.74 36.48 4.01
C GLN A 74 -17.21 36.03 3.92
N PHE A 75 -17.55 34.88 4.52
CA PHE A 75 -18.84 34.22 4.32
C PHE A 75 -20.07 35.05 4.72
N LYS A 76 -19.97 35.87 5.78
CA LYS A 76 -21.08 36.77 6.19
C LYS A 76 -21.36 37.85 5.13
N ALA A 77 -20.30 38.39 4.51
CA ALA A 77 -20.43 39.37 3.44
C ALA A 77 -20.97 38.70 2.17
N ALA A 78 -20.46 37.51 1.82
CA ALA A 78 -20.97 36.69 0.72
C ALA A 78 -22.46 36.40 0.89
N LEU A 79 -22.90 36.03 2.11
CA LEU A 79 -24.31 35.75 2.41
C LEU A 79 -25.20 36.98 2.21
N LYS A 80 -24.73 38.17 2.62
CA LYS A 80 -25.45 39.44 2.42
C LYS A 80 -25.58 39.77 0.92
N LEU A 81 -24.50 39.59 0.15
CA LEU A 81 -24.51 39.79 -1.29
C LEU A 81 -25.44 38.79 -2.00
N CYS A 82 -25.41 37.52 -1.58
CA CYS A 82 -26.27 36.46 -2.10
C CYS A 82 -27.75 36.70 -1.76
N ALA A 83 -28.07 37.17 -0.55
CA ALA A 83 -29.44 37.58 -0.18
C ALA A 83 -29.95 38.72 -1.08
N GLY A 84 -29.10 39.68 -1.41
CA GLY A 84 -29.42 40.74 -2.38
C GLY A 84 -29.63 40.22 -3.82
N LEU A 85 -28.96 39.12 -4.19
CA LEU A 85 -29.16 38.44 -5.47
C LEU A 85 -30.49 37.69 -5.50
N LEU A 86 -30.81 36.93 -4.45
CA LEU A 86 -32.06 36.20 -4.30
C LEU A 86 -33.28 37.14 -4.22
N ALA A 87 -33.15 38.34 -3.65
CA ALA A 87 -34.22 39.33 -3.69
C ALA A 87 -34.62 39.74 -5.13
N LYS A 88 -33.68 39.66 -6.08
CA LYS A 88 -33.93 39.97 -7.50
C LYS A 88 -34.27 38.72 -8.33
N TYR A 89 -33.79 37.56 -7.91
CA TYR A 89 -34.01 36.27 -8.58
C TYR A 89 -34.40 35.20 -7.55
N PRO A 90 -35.62 35.24 -6.97
CA PRO A 90 -35.98 34.42 -5.81
C PRO A 90 -35.97 32.90 -6.09
N ASN A 91 -36.39 32.52 -7.30
CA ASN A 91 -36.52 31.12 -7.72
C ASN A 91 -35.35 30.66 -8.59
N SER A 92 -34.24 31.43 -8.66
CA SER A 92 -33.09 31.02 -9.47
C SER A 92 -32.35 29.87 -8.78
N PRO A 93 -32.23 28.70 -9.43
CA PRO A 93 -31.50 27.58 -8.83
C PRO A 93 -30.04 27.89 -8.58
N TYR A 94 -29.41 28.70 -9.44
CA TYR A 94 -28.02 29.11 -9.27
C TYR A 94 -27.83 30.00 -8.04
N ALA A 95 -28.72 30.97 -7.82
CA ALA A 95 -28.65 31.83 -6.63
C ALA A 95 -28.88 31.04 -5.34
N LEU A 96 -29.77 30.05 -5.37
CA LEU A 96 -29.99 29.11 -4.25
C LEU A 96 -28.76 28.22 -4.02
N ALA A 97 -28.15 27.69 -5.08
CA ALA A 97 -26.91 26.90 -5.00
C ALA A 97 -25.76 27.69 -4.37
N LEU A 98 -25.59 28.97 -4.73
CA LEU A 98 -24.60 29.86 -4.09
C LEU A 98 -24.91 30.08 -2.61
N LYS A 99 -26.18 30.23 -2.23
CA LYS A 99 -26.58 30.35 -0.82
C LYS A 99 -26.25 29.07 -0.06
N ALA A 100 -26.58 27.90 -0.62
CA ALA A 100 -26.26 26.60 -0.02
C ALA A 100 -24.75 26.43 0.17
N LEU A 101 -23.95 26.82 -0.82
CA LEU A 101 -22.48 26.80 -0.74
C LEU A 101 -21.97 27.68 0.42
N ILE A 102 -22.49 28.90 0.56
CA ILE A 102 -22.07 29.79 1.65
C ILE A 102 -22.46 29.21 3.02
N LEU A 103 -23.66 28.64 3.15
CA LEU A 103 -24.14 28.03 4.40
C LEU A 103 -23.32 26.78 4.78
N GLU A 104 -22.99 25.94 3.80
CA GLU A 104 -22.10 24.80 4.00
C GLU A 104 -20.73 25.26 4.52
N ARG A 105 -20.13 26.27 3.89
CA ARG A 105 -18.84 26.85 4.32
C ARG A 105 -18.90 27.52 5.69
N MET A 106 -20.08 27.92 6.14
CA MET A 106 -20.33 28.45 7.48
C MET A 106 -20.57 27.37 8.55
N GLY A 107 -20.54 26.08 8.18
CA GLY A 107 -20.75 24.97 9.10
C GLY A 107 -22.23 24.68 9.41
N LYS A 108 -23.14 25.01 8.48
CA LYS A 108 -24.58 24.77 8.61
C LYS A 108 -25.06 23.77 7.54
N PRO A 109 -24.72 22.47 7.68
CA PRO A 109 -24.98 21.47 6.64
C PRO A 109 -26.48 21.21 6.42
N ASP A 110 -27.29 21.19 7.48
CA ASP A 110 -28.74 20.92 7.38
C ASP A 110 -29.46 22.05 6.62
N GLU A 111 -29.19 23.31 6.99
CA GLU A 111 -29.72 24.47 6.27
C GLU A 111 -29.25 24.49 4.81
N ALA A 112 -27.99 24.09 4.55
CA ALA A 112 -27.48 24.00 3.18
C ALA A 112 -28.20 22.92 2.37
N LEU A 113 -28.47 21.76 2.97
CA LEU A 113 -29.20 20.66 2.33
C LEU A 113 -30.63 21.08 1.96
N ASP A 114 -31.35 21.73 2.88
CA ASP A 114 -32.71 22.24 2.61
C ASP A 114 -32.73 23.22 1.42
N ILE A 115 -31.73 24.11 1.34
CA ILE A 115 -31.61 25.04 0.21
C ILE A 115 -31.25 24.30 -1.09
N CYS A 116 -30.42 23.26 -1.04
CA CYS A 116 -30.13 22.40 -2.20
C CYS A 116 -31.38 21.67 -2.69
N LEU A 117 -32.22 21.15 -1.79
CA LEU A 117 -33.49 20.49 -2.14
C LEU A 117 -34.45 21.47 -2.81
N ASN A 118 -34.59 22.68 -2.27
CA ASN A 118 -35.38 23.74 -2.91
C ASN A 118 -34.82 24.10 -4.30
N ALA A 119 -33.51 24.30 -4.43
CA ALA A 119 -32.89 24.57 -5.73
C ALA A 119 -33.16 23.46 -6.76
N ARG A 120 -33.16 22.21 -6.33
CA ARG A 120 -33.49 21.04 -7.15
C ARG A 120 -34.96 21.01 -7.56
N GLU A 121 -35.88 21.32 -6.65
CA GLU A 121 -37.31 21.44 -6.96
C GLU A 121 -37.54 22.51 -8.04
N GLN A 122 -36.90 23.67 -7.90
CA GLN A 122 -36.93 24.71 -8.92
C GLN A 122 -36.36 24.19 -10.25
N LEU A 123 -35.21 23.48 -10.23
CA LEU A 123 -34.61 22.88 -11.45
C LEU A 123 -35.54 21.94 -12.20
N PHE A 124 -36.39 21.20 -11.48
CA PHE A 124 -37.29 20.21 -12.05
C PHE A 124 -38.61 20.82 -12.52
N ASP A 125 -38.84 22.10 -12.22
CA ASP A 125 -40.01 22.82 -12.71
C ASP A 125 -39.94 22.99 -14.23
N GLY A 126 -41.08 22.75 -14.90
CA GLY A 126 -41.18 22.74 -16.37
C GLY A 126 -40.82 24.09 -17.01
N ASP A 127 -41.03 25.17 -16.25
CA ASP A 127 -40.91 26.56 -16.70
C ASP A 127 -39.47 27.07 -16.80
N ILE A 128 -38.46 26.32 -16.33
CA ILE A 128 -37.06 26.72 -16.46
C ILE A 128 -36.57 26.57 -17.90
N VAL A 129 -36.22 27.71 -18.51
CA VAL A 129 -35.81 27.79 -19.91
C VAL A 129 -34.37 27.29 -20.17
N HIS A 130 -33.49 27.36 -19.16
CA HIS A 130 -32.06 27.03 -19.33
C HIS A 130 -31.48 26.35 -18.08
N ILE A 131 -30.86 25.19 -18.26
CA ILE A 131 -30.05 24.51 -17.24
C ILE A 131 -28.59 24.49 -17.74
N ASP A 132 -27.70 25.21 -17.05
CA ASP A 132 -26.26 25.28 -17.36
C ASP A 132 -25.42 24.42 -16.40
N ASP A 133 -24.25 24.01 -16.89
CA ASP A 133 -23.28 23.22 -16.11
C ASP A 133 -22.76 23.98 -14.88
N LEU A 134 -22.62 25.30 -14.93
CA LEU A 134 -22.15 26.08 -13.78
C LEU A 134 -23.14 26.00 -12.59
N THR A 135 -24.44 26.03 -12.87
CA THR A 135 -25.48 25.80 -11.86
C THR A 135 -25.38 24.40 -11.26
N LEU A 136 -25.27 23.38 -12.10
CA LEU A 136 -25.23 21.98 -11.66
C LEU A 136 -23.93 21.64 -10.92
N SER A 137 -22.78 22.10 -11.41
CA SER A 137 -21.48 21.92 -10.76
C SER A 137 -21.41 22.63 -9.42
N THR A 138 -22.01 23.82 -9.28
CA THR A 138 -22.12 24.50 -7.98
C THR A 138 -22.96 23.69 -6.99
N LEU A 139 -24.11 23.14 -7.42
CA LEU A 139 -24.89 22.23 -6.58
C LEU A 139 -24.12 20.95 -6.24
N GLN A 140 -23.43 20.37 -7.21
CA GLN A 140 -22.61 19.17 -7.04
C GLN A 140 -21.50 19.41 -6.00
N MET A 141 -20.83 20.56 -6.01
CA MET A 141 -19.82 20.91 -5.00
C MET A 141 -20.37 20.88 -3.57
N VAL A 142 -21.58 21.38 -3.37
CA VAL A 142 -22.23 21.39 -2.04
C VAL A 142 -22.68 19.97 -1.68
N LEU A 143 -23.40 19.30 -2.59
CA LEU A 143 -23.94 17.97 -2.38
C LEU A 143 -22.85 16.91 -2.15
N GLN A 144 -21.68 17.03 -2.80
CA GLN A 144 -20.52 16.18 -2.55
C GLN A 144 -20.05 16.30 -1.09
N ARG A 145 -19.99 17.52 -0.55
CA ARG A 145 -19.57 17.77 0.84
C ARG A 145 -20.60 17.31 1.86
N LEU A 146 -21.87 17.27 1.46
CA LEU A 146 -22.97 16.74 2.25
C LEU A 146 -23.13 15.21 2.10
N ASN A 147 -22.22 14.53 1.38
CA ASN A 147 -22.31 13.10 1.06
C ASN A 147 -23.63 12.68 0.37
N ARG A 148 -24.21 13.58 -0.45
CA ARG A 148 -25.45 13.38 -1.21
C ARG A 148 -25.22 13.41 -2.71
N LEU A 149 -24.27 12.60 -3.18
CA LEU A 149 -23.94 12.47 -4.61
C LEU A 149 -25.15 12.04 -5.46
N ASP A 150 -26.04 11.23 -4.87
CA ASP A 150 -27.31 10.79 -5.47
C ASP A 150 -28.16 11.95 -5.99
N LEU A 151 -28.25 13.03 -5.21
CA LEU A 151 -29.02 14.21 -5.58
C LEU A 151 -28.37 14.96 -6.74
N ALA A 152 -27.04 15.07 -6.74
CA ALA A 152 -26.29 15.75 -7.80
C ALA A 152 -26.44 15.00 -9.13
N THR A 153 -26.30 13.67 -9.10
CA THR A 153 -26.53 12.80 -10.25
C THR A 153 -27.94 12.97 -10.80
N SER A 154 -28.95 12.99 -9.94
CA SER A 154 -30.35 13.20 -10.39
C SER A 154 -30.57 14.53 -11.11
N CYS A 155 -29.85 15.60 -10.69
CA CYS A 155 -29.94 16.90 -11.33
C CYS A 155 -29.34 16.87 -12.75
N TYR A 156 -28.18 16.23 -12.91
CA TYR A 156 -27.54 16.04 -14.21
C TYR A 156 -28.35 15.09 -15.12
N GLU A 157 -28.92 14.00 -14.58
CA GLU A 157 -29.80 13.08 -15.32
C GLU A 157 -31.01 13.83 -15.90
N HIS A 158 -31.67 14.67 -15.10
CA HIS A 158 -32.77 15.51 -15.55
C HIS A 158 -32.34 16.50 -16.65
N ALA A 159 -31.20 17.18 -16.44
CA ALA A 159 -30.68 18.16 -17.40
C ALA A 159 -30.31 17.51 -18.75
N CYS A 160 -29.66 16.34 -18.74
CA CYS A 160 -29.38 15.55 -19.94
C CYS A 160 -30.65 14.98 -20.59
N GLY A 161 -31.70 14.70 -19.81
CA GLY A 161 -33.01 14.33 -20.35
C GLY A 161 -33.66 15.46 -21.15
N ARG A 162 -33.56 16.71 -20.67
CA ARG A 162 -34.08 17.91 -21.36
C ARG A 162 -33.22 18.34 -22.54
N TYR A 163 -31.89 18.20 -22.44
CA TYR A 163 -30.93 18.60 -23.46
C TYR A 163 -30.02 17.42 -23.88
N PRO A 164 -30.56 16.43 -24.61
CA PRO A 164 -29.89 15.14 -24.86
C PRO A 164 -28.68 15.18 -25.78
N ASN A 165 -28.32 16.34 -26.35
CA ASN A 165 -27.13 16.51 -27.20
C ASN A 165 -26.12 17.52 -26.61
N ASN A 166 -26.34 18.01 -25.39
CA ASN A 166 -25.42 18.98 -24.77
C ASN A 166 -24.22 18.24 -24.15
N LEU A 167 -23.05 18.42 -24.78
CA LEU A 167 -21.82 17.75 -24.38
C LEU A 167 -21.32 18.15 -22.99
N GLU A 168 -21.44 19.42 -22.61
CA GLU A 168 -20.97 19.92 -21.30
C GLU A 168 -21.77 19.25 -20.17
N LEU A 169 -23.09 19.16 -20.32
CA LEU A 169 -23.96 18.46 -19.36
C LEU A 169 -23.66 16.95 -19.29
N MET A 170 -23.38 16.30 -20.42
CA MET A 170 -23.00 14.88 -20.43
C MET A 170 -21.66 14.63 -19.76
N MET A 171 -20.69 15.53 -19.91
CA MET A 171 -19.40 15.43 -19.22
C MET A 171 -19.58 15.56 -17.70
N GLY A 172 -20.42 16.50 -17.26
CA GLY A 172 -20.79 16.63 -15.85
C GLY A 172 -21.54 15.40 -15.30
N LEU A 173 -22.46 14.84 -16.09
CA LEU A 173 -23.15 13.58 -15.75
C LEU A 173 -22.18 12.39 -15.68
N PHE A 174 -21.25 12.27 -16.63
CA PHE A 174 -20.21 11.24 -16.61
C PHE A 174 -19.36 11.36 -15.34
N ASN A 175 -18.95 12.57 -14.95
CA ASN A 175 -18.23 12.81 -13.69
C ASN A 175 -19.03 12.35 -12.47
N CYS A 176 -20.35 12.60 -12.43
CA CYS A 176 -21.20 12.07 -11.37
C CYS A 176 -21.16 10.55 -11.30
N TYR A 177 -21.25 9.85 -12.45
CA TYR A 177 -21.15 8.40 -12.48
C TYR A 177 -19.75 7.86 -12.16
N VAL A 178 -18.68 8.62 -12.42
CA VAL A 178 -17.32 8.29 -11.95
C VAL A 178 -17.27 8.32 -10.42
N ARG A 179 -17.86 9.35 -9.79
CA ARG A 179 -17.93 9.49 -8.33
C ARG A 179 -18.80 8.45 -7.64
N GLU A 180 -19.84 7.97 -8.31
CA GLU A 180 -20.67 6.86 -7.83
C GLU A 180 -20.10 5.47 -8.17
N TYR A 181 -18.95 5.41 -8.87
CA TYR A 181 -18.39 4.15 -9.41
C TYR A 181 -19.41 3.34 -10.24
N SER A 182 -20.36 4.04 -10.89
CA SER A 182 -21.42 3.42 -11.70
C SER A 182 -20.93 3.12 -13.11
N PHE A 183 -20.07 2.10 -13.26
CA PHE A 183 -19.34 1.83 -14.50
C PHE A 183 -20.25 1.57 -15.73
N VAL A 184 -21.42 0.94 -15.52
CA VAL A 184 -22.42 0.73 -16.59
C VAL A 184 -22.94 2.07 -17.11
N LYS A 185 -23.28 3.00 -16.21
CA LYS A 185 -23.79 4.32 -16.59
C LYS A 185 -22.69 5.21 -17.18
N GLN A 186 -21.44 5.08 -16.71
CA GLN A 186 -20.26 5.69 -17.32
C GLN A 186 -20.12 5.26 -18.79
N GLN A 187 -20.10 3.94 -19.05
CA GLN A 187 -20.03 3.38 -20.40
C GLN A 187 -21.15 3.93 -21.29
N GLN A 188 -22.40 3.87 -20.85
CA GLN A 188 -23.55 4.32 -21.64
C GLN A 188 -23.45 5.79 -22.01
N THR A 189 -23.01 6.63 -21.07
CA THR A 189 -22.87 8.08 -21.27
C THR A 189 -21.70 8.40 -22.20
N ALA A 190 -20.56 7.72 -22.02
CA ALA A 190 -19.39 7.88 -22.90
C ALA A 190 -19.69 7.44 -24.34
N ILE A 191 -20.41 6.34 -24.55
CA ILE A 191 -20.86 5.91 -25.89
C ILE A 191 -21.76 6.96 -26.54
N LYS A 192 -22.67 7.60 -25.78
CA LYS A 192 -23.52 8.68 -26.31
C LYS A 192 -22.67 9.88 -26.74
N MET A 193 -21.72 10.32 -25.91
CA MET A 193 -20.79 11.40 -26.24
C MET A 193 -19.96 11.08 -27.50
N TYR A 194 -19.44 9.85 -27.59
CA TYR A 194 -18.70 9.37 -28.76
C TYR A 194 -19.55 9.35 -30.03
N LYS A 195 -20.83 8.95 -29.96
CA LYS A 195 -21.74 8.98 -31.12
C LYS A 195 -22.02 10.40 -31.63
N ILE A 196 -22.02 11.40 -30.75
CA ILE A 196 -22.28 12.80 -31.11
C ILE A 196 -21.02 13.43 -31.71
N MET A 197 -19.86 13.24 -31.08
CA MET A 197 -18.63 13.97 -31.42
C MET A 197 -17.67 13.19 -32.32
N GLY A 198 -17.68 11.86 -32.26
CA GLY A 198 -16.72 11.00 -32.97
C GLY A 198 -15.28 11.06 -32.46
N GLU A 199 -15.01 11.77 -31.36
CA GLU A 199 -13.65 12.00 -30.84
C GLU A 199 -13.09 10.78 -30.10
N GLU A 200 -11.80 10.50 -30.31
CA GLU A 200 -11.04 9.39 -29.70
C GLU A 200 -11.16 9.36 -28.16
N ARG A 201 -11.12 10.52 -27.49
CA ARG A 201 -11.20 10.58 -26.01
C ARG A 201 -12.47 9.95 -25.45
N PHE A 202 -13.63 10.17 -26.07
CA PHE A 202 -14.90 9.66 -25.56
C PHE A 202 -15.06 8.17 -25.83
N LEU A 203 -14.43 7.69 -26.90
CA LEU A 203 -14.27 6.25 -27.13
C LEU A 203 -13.45 5.63 -26.00
N LEU A 204 -12.31 6.21 -25.63
CA LEU A 204 -11.47 5.68 -24.56
C LEU A 204 -12.15 5.76 -23.19
N TRP A 205 -12.95 6.79 -22.94
CA TRP A 205 -13.81 6.85 -21.74
C TRP A 205 -14.77 5.66 -21.68
N ALA A 206 -15.39 5.30 -22.79
CA ALA A 206 -16.27 4.15 -22.87
C ALA A 206 -15.52 2.82 -22.69
N VAL A 207 -14.33 2.69 -23.30
CA VAL A 207 -13.51 1.48 -23.21
C VAL A 207 -12.99 1.25 -21.80
N CYS A 208 -12.44 2.27 -21.13
CA CYS A 208 -12.02 2.14 -19.73
C CYS A 208 -13.21 1.82 -18.81
N SER A 209 -14.37 2.44 -19.05
CA SER A 209 -15.60 2.10 -18.30
C SER A 209 -16.05 0.65 -18.49
N ILE A 210 -15.75 0.05 -19.65
CA ILE A 210 -15.97 -1.39 -19.90
C ILE A 210 -14.96 -2.22 -19.12
N GLN A 211 -13.67 -1.88 -19.18
CA GLN A 211 -12.63 -2.60 -18.43
C GLN A 211 -12.93 -2.58 -16.92
N LEU A 212 -13.36 -1.44 -16.38
CA LEU A 212 -13.77 -1.32 -14.97
C LEU A 212 -14.97 -2.22 -14.63
N GLN A 213 -15.95 -2.38 -15.52
CA GLN A 213 -17.05 -3.34 -15.28
C GLN A 213 -16.56 -4.78 -15.17
N VAL A 214 -15.60 -5.16 -16.01
CA VAL A 214 -15.05 -6.52 -16.02
C VAL A 214 -14.22 -6.75 -14.75
N LEU A 215 -13.34 -5.81 -14.42
CA LEU A 215 -12.41 -5.91 -13.29
C LEU A 215 -13.12 -5.84 -11.92
N CYS A 216 -14.09 -4.94 -11.75
CA CYS A 216 -14.69 -4.64 -10.45
C CYS A 216 -16.04 -5.34 -10.22
N ASN A 217 -16.85 -5.53 -11.27
CA ASN A 217 -18.21 -6.08 -11.16
C ASN A 217 -18.30 -7.54 -11.63
N ASN A 218 -17.17 -8.20 -11.93
CA ASN A 218 -17.14 -9.52 -12.57
C ASN A 218 -18.05 -9.61 -13.81
N ALA A 219 -18.17 -8.51 -14.56
CA ALA A 219 -19.02 -8.47 -15.74
C ALA A 219 -18.43 -9.36 -16.85
N GLY A 220 -19.31 -10.04 -17.61
CA GLY A 220 -18.87 -11.08 -18.54
C GLY A 220 -17.95 -10.58 -19.67
N GLU A 221 -16.99 -11.43 -20.06
CA GLU A 221 -15.98 -11.21 -21.11
C GLU A 221 -16.53 -10.67 -22.45
N LYS A 222 -17.81 -10.91 -22.73
CA LYS A 222 -18.52 -10.35 -23.91
C LYS A 222 -18.42 -8.83 -24.02
N LEU A 223 -18.28 -8.12 -22.89
CA LEU A 223 -18.09 -6.67 -22.88
C LEU A 223 -16.72 -6.27 -23.47
N LEU A 224 -15.66 -7.06 -23.24
CA LEU A 224 -14.35 -6.79 -23.84
C LEU A 224 -14.40 -6.91 -25.37
N SER A 225 -15.17 -7.87 -25.90
CA SER A 225 -15.42 -7.98 -27.34
C SER A 225 -16.16 -6.76 -27.91
N LEU A 226 -17.04 -6.12 -27.13
CA LEU A 226 -17.65 -4.85 -27.50
C LEU A 226 -16.63 -3.71 -27.52
N ALA A 227 -15.77 -3.61 -26.51
CA ALA A 227 -14.69 -2.61 -26.48
C ALA A 227 -13.76 -2.75 -27.68
N GLU A 228 -13.33 -3.97 -28.01
CA GLU A 228 -12.53 -4.26 -29.20
C GLU A 228 -13.26 -3.85 -30.49
N ALA A 229 -14.54 -4.16 -30.62
CA ALA A 229 -15.32 -3.80 -31.81
C ALA A 229 -15.42 -2.26 -31.99
N LEU A 230 -15.58 -1.52 -30.89
CA LEU A 230 -15.59 -0.05 -30.91
C LEU A 230 -14.24 0.51 -31.35
N LEU A 231 -13.13 -0.02 -30.83
CA LEU A 231 -11.77 0.36 -31.21
C LEU A 231 -11.47 0.05 -32.67
N LYS A 232 -11.76 -1.18 -33.14
CA LYS A 232 -11.58 -1.58 -34.55
C LYS A 232 -12.34 -0.66 -35.51
N LYS A 233 -13.59 -0.32 -35.17
CA LYS A 233 -14.41 0.59 -35.96
C LYS A 233 -13.78 1.99 -36.03
N HIS A 234 -13.25 2.49 -34.92
CA HIS A 234 -12.60 3.81 -34.90
C HIS A 234 -11.29 3.80 -35.69
N VAL A 235 -10.43 2.80 -35.48
CA VAL A 235 -9.17 2.62 -36.21
C VAL A 235 -9.39 2.61 -37.72
N ALA A 236 -10.41 1.87 -38.19
CA ALA A 236 -10.73 1.78 -39.62
C ALA A 236 -11.20 3.12 -40.22
N ALA A 237 -11.78 4.01 -39.41
CA ALA A 237 -12.33 5.29 -39.87
C ALA A 237 -11.37 6.48 -39.68
N HIS A 238 -10.62 6.50 -38.57
CA HIS A 238 -9.84 7.67 -38.14
C HIS A 238 -8.40 7.34 -37.67
N SER A 239 -7.99 6.06 -37.62
CA SER A 239 -6.77 5.61 -36.91
C SER A 239 -6.82 5.89 -35.40
N LEU A 240 -5.74 5.57 -34.68
CA LEU A 240 -5.45 6.09 -33.34
C LEU A 240 -4.30 7.08 -33.41
N HIS A 241 -4.30 8.07 -32.51
CA HIS A 241 -3.31 9.15 -32.47
C HIS A 241 -2.55 9.22 -31.15
N GLU A 242 -3.09 8.68 -30.06
CA GLU A 242 -2.48 8.76 -28.74
C GLU A 242 -1.79 7.45 -28.34
N PRO A 243 -0.59 7.50 -27.73
CA PRO A 243 0.08 6.29 -27.24
C PRO A 243 -0.75 5.56 -26.17
N GLU A 244 -1.43 6.31 -25.29
CA GLU A 244 -2.33 5.74 -24.28
C GLU A 244 -3.52 5.00 -24.92
N ALA A 245 -4.02 5.46 -26.08
CA ALA A 245 -5.07 4.76 -26.81
C ALA A 245 -4.62 3.39 -27.31
N LEU A 246 -3.37 3.31 -27.79
CA LEU A 246 -2.75 2.05 -28.18
C LEU A 246 -2.54 1.12 -26.97
N LEU A 247 -2.06 1.64 -25.84
CA LEU A 247 -1.87 0.86 -24.61
C LEU A 247 -3.19 0.27 -24.11
N VAL A 248 -4.26 1.07 -24.10
CA VAL A 248 -5.61 0.59 -23.77
C VAL A 248 -6.09 -0.46 -24.76
N TYR A 249 -5.84 -0.29 -26.06
CA TYR A 249 -6.24 -1.28 -27.05
C TYR A 249 -5.50 -2.61 -26.88
N VAL A 250 -4.19 -2.57 -26.66
CA VAL A 250 -3.40 -3.77 -26.34
C VAL A 250 -3.91 -4.42 -25.06
N SER A 251 -4.17 -3.65 -24.00
CA SER A 251 -4.73 -4.15 -22.74
C SER A 251 -6.09 -4.86 -22.92
N VAL A 252 -6.99 -4.32 -23.74
CA VAL A 252 -8.29 -4.96 -24.05
C VAL A 252 -8.11 -6.29 -24.80
N LEU A 253 -7.08 -6.41 -25.64
CA LEU A 253 -6.78 -7.66 -26.35
C LEU A 253 -6.11 -8.67 -25.44
N GLU A 254 -5.22 -8.24 -24.55
CA GLU A 254 -4.61 -9.10 -23.52
C GLU A 254 -5.66 -9.68 -22.57
N GLN A 255 -6.60 -8.87 -22.08
CA GLN A 255 -7.71 -9.35 -21.24
C GLN A 255 -8.64 -10.34 -21.97
N GLN A 256 -8.59 -10.41 -23.30
CA GLN A 256 -9.31 -11.41 -24.10
C GLN A 256 -8.42 -12.59 -24.53
N ALA A 257 -7.18 -12.66 -24.05
CA ALA A 257 -6.15 -13.61 -24.51
C ALA A 257 -5.91 -13.58 -26.04
N LYS A 258 -6.18 -12.45 -26.71
CA LYS A 258 -5.98 -12.26 -28.17
C LYS A 258 -4.58 -11.71 -28.47
N TYR A 259 -3.55 -12.40 -28.01
CA TYR A 259 -2.16 -11.93 -28.08
C TYR A 259 -1.65 -11.72 -29.52
N GLY A 260 -2.01 -12.61 -30.46
CA GLY A 260 -1.63 -12.47 -31.87
C GLY A 260 -2.16 -11.18 -32.51
N ALA A 261 -3.41 -10.82 -32.22
CA ALA A 261 -3.99 -9.57 -32.71
C ALA A 261 -3.29 -8.34 -32.11
N ALA A 262 -2.92 -8.39 -30.82
CA ALA A 262 -2.16 -7.32 -30.17
C ALA A 262 -0.77 -7.14 -30.81
N LEU A 263 -0.11 -8.25 -31.16
CA LEU A 263 1.18 -8.24 -31.85
C LEU A 263 1.09 -7.65 -33.25
N GLU A 264 0.04 -7.96 -34.01
CA GLU A 264 -0.19 -7.37 -35.33
C GLU A 264 -0.34 -5.84 -35.23
N ILE A 265 -1.08 -5.36 -34.23
CA ILE A 265 -1.28 -3.93 -34.00
C ILE A 265 0.03 -3.22 -33.63
N LEU A 266 0.82 -3.82 -32.72
CA LEU A 266 2.13 -3.29 -32.33
C LEU A 266 3.13 -3.33 -33.49
N SER A 267 3.07 -4.34 -34.36
CA SER A 267 4.00 -4.46 -35.49
C SER A 267 3.57 -3.59 -36.68
N GLY A 268 2.30 -3.18 -36.74
CA GLY A 268 1.75 -2.30 -37.76
C GLY A 268 2.06 -0.81 -37.56
N SER A 269 1.32 0.03 -38.28
CA SER A 269 1.49 1.49 -38.25
C SER A 269 1.20 2.10 -36.87
N LEU A 270 0.25 1.54 -36.12
CA LEU A 270 -0.11 2.03 -34.79
C LEU A 270 1.04 1.88 -33.79
N GLY A 271 1.86 0.85 -33.91
CA GLY A 271 3.03 0.68 -33.04
C GLY A 271 4.10 1.75 -33.18
N SER A 272 4.02 2.66 -34.16
CA SER A 272 4.88 3.85 -34.23
C SER A 272 4.51 4.94 -33.22
N LEU A 273 3.33 4.85 -32.59
CA LEU A 273 2.90 5.74 -31.51
C LEU A 273 3.76 5.58 -30.24
N LEU A 274 4.41 4.42 -30.08
CA LEU A 274 5.36 4.16 -29.01
C LEU A 274 6.74 4.67 -29.44
N ALA A 275 7.14 5.83 -28.93
CA ALA A 275 8.39 6.47 -29.30
C ALA A 275 9.64 5.71 -28.82
N ILE A 276 9.53 4.98 -27.72
CA ILE A 276 10.64 4.21 -27.14
C ILE A 276 10.58 2.79 -27.69
N GLU A 277 11.54 2.47 -28.56
CA GLU A 277 11.62 1.17 -29.24
C GLU A 277 11.76 0.01 -28.23
N VAL A 278 12.56 0.19 -27.18
CA VAL A 278 12.78 -0.82 -26.14
C VAL A 278 11.47 -1.19 -25.43
N ASP A 279 10.62 -0.22 -25.10
CA ASP A 279 9.33 -0.47 -24.44
C ASP A 279 8.36 -1.23 -25.36
N LYS A 280 8.37 -0.90 -26.65
CA LYS A 280 7.63 -1.63 -27.66
C LYS A 280 8.12 -3.09 -27.76
N LEU A 281 9.43 -3.32 -27.82
CA LEU A 281 10.01 -4.65 -27.86
C LEU A 281 9.69 -5.44 -26.58
N ARG A 282 9.77 -4.83 -25.40
CA ARG A 282 9.34 -5.45 -24.12
C ARG A 282 7.89 -5.94 -24.22
N MET A 283 6.97 -5.10 -24.68
CA MET A 283 5.57 -5.50 -24.88
C MET A 283 5.41 -6.64 -25.89
N GLN A 284 6.11 -6.58 -27.02
CA GLN A 284 6.07 -7.65 -28.02
C GLN A 284 6.59 -8.98 -27.46
N GLY A 285 7.72 -8.96 -26.74
CA GLY A 285 8.29 -10.15 -26.09
C GLY A 285 7.30 -10.77 -25.09
N ARG A 286 6.68 -9.94 -24.23
CA ARG A 286 5.66 -10.42 -23.27
C ARG A 286 4.44 -11.03 -23.95
N LEU A 287 3.93 -10.41 -25.02
CA LEU A 287 2.79 -10.94 -25.78
C LEU A 287 3.12 -12.26 -26.48
N LEU A 288 4.32 -12.38 -27.07
CA LEU A 288 4.79 -13.62 -27.70
C LEU A 288 4.91 -14.74 -26.67
N ALA A 289 5.48 -14.44 -25.49
CA ALA A 289 5.58 -15.37 -24.38
C ALA A 289 4.20 -15.86 -23.93
N ARG A 290 3.22 -14.95 -23.77
CA ARG A 290 1.83 -15.30 -23.43
C ARG A 290 1.10 -16.10 -24.51
N SER A 291 1.49 -15.95 -25.78
CA SER A 291 1.00 -16.81 -26.86
C SER A 291 1.70 -18.16 -26.98
N CYS A 292 2.63 -18.47 -26.06
CA CYS A 292 3.49 -19.65 -26.09
C CYS A 292 4.41 -19.73 -27.33
N ASP A 293 4.68 -18.60 -27.99
CA ASP A 293 5.68 -18.51 -29.07
C ASP A 293 7.02 -18.09 -28.47
N TYR A 294 7.61 -19.03 -27.74
CA TYR A 294 8.81 -18.79 -26.95
C TYR A 294 10.03 -18.47 -27.82
N ASP A 295 10.20 -19.10 -28.98
CA ASP A 295 11.33 -18.85 -29.88
C ASP A 295 11.32 -17.41 -30.38
N ALA A 296 10.16 -16.89 -30.80
CA ALA A 296 10.03 -15.50 -31.20
C ALA A 296 10.24 -14.54 -30.00
N ALA A 297 9.69 -14.86 -28.83
CA ALA A 297 9.87 -14.07 -27.61
C ALA A 297 11.35 -13.94 -27.21
N VAL A 298 12.09 -15.05 -27.24
CA VAL A 298 13.54 -15.13 -26.97
C VAL A 298 14.30 -14.17 -27.88
N ASN A 299 14.03 -14.20 -29.20
CA ASN A 299 14.68 -13.32 -30.16
C ASN A 299 14.39 -11.83 -29.89
N VAL A 300 13.16 -11.50 -29.44
CA VAL A 300 12.78 -10.13 -29.09
C VAL A 300 13.49 -9.68 -27.81
N PHE A 301 13.52 -10.51 -26.76
CA PHE A 301 14.21 -10.17 -25.52
C PHE A 301 15.73 -10.10 -25.69
N GLN A 302 16.34 -10.87 -26.60
CA GLN A 302 17.75 -10.69 -26.96
C GLN A 302 18.01 -9.28 -27.50
N LYS A 303 17.17 -8.78 -28.41
CA LYS A 303 17.29 -7.41 -28.92
C LYS A 303 17.11 -6.37 -27.82
N VAL A 304 16.19 -6.60 -26.88
CA VAL A 304 16.02 -5.72 -25.70
C VAL A 304 17.32 -5.68 -24.89
N LEU A 305 17.94 -6.83 -24.60
CA LEU A 305 19.16 -6.92 -23.81
C LEU A 305 20.40 -6.41 -24.54
N GLU A 306 20.44 -6.47 -25.88
CA GLU A 306 21.49 -5.83 -26.68
C GLU A 306 21.42 -4.30 -26.60
N LEU A 307 20.21 -3.73 -26.52
CA LEU A 307 20.00 -2.29 -26.36
C LEU A 307 20.14 -1.83 -24.89
N CYS A 308 19.65 -2.64 -23.95
CA CYS A 308 19.58 -2.38 -22.52
C CYS A 308 20.10 -3.59 -21.72
N PRO A 309 21.42 -3.80 -21.64
CA PRO A 309 22.00 -4.98 -21.01
C PRO A 309 21.86 -5.03 -19.49
N ASP A 310 21.46 -3.92 -18.84
CA ASP A 310 21.20 -3.84 -17.39
C ASP A 310 19.71 -4.07 -17.02
N ASP A 311 18.90 -4.58 -17.96
CA ASP A 311 17.48 -4.88 -17.76
C ASP A 311 17.27 -6.31 -17.20
N TRP A 312 17.17 -6.41 -15.87
CA TRP A 312 16.99 -7.68 -15.16
C TRP A 312 15.67 -8.39 -15.49
N GLU A 313 14.58 -7.64 -15.62
CA GLU A 313 13.25 -8.21 -15.89
C GLU A 313 13.21 -8.86 -17.28
N SER A 314 13.73 -8.16 -18.29
CA SER A 314 13.84 -8.71 -19.65
C SER A 314 14.79 -9.92 -19.71
N PHE A 315 15.83 -9.96 -18.87
CA PHE A 315 16.69 -11.14 -18.76
C PHE A 315 15.95 -12.36 -18.17
N LEU A 316 15.16 -12.16 -17.11
CA LEU A 316 14.34 -13.23 -16.54
C LEU A 316 13.31 -13.76 -17.55
N HIS A 317 12.65 -12.86 -18.31
CA HIS A 317 11.74 -13.26 -19.38
C HIS A 317 12.45 -14.00 -20.51
N TYR A 318 13.62 -13.51 -20.97
CA TYR A 318 14.45 -14.19 -21.95
C TYR A 318 14.77 -15.62 -21.53
N LEU A 319 15.30 -15.79 -20.31
CA LEU A 319 15.73 -17.09 -19.81
C LEU A 319 14.53 -18.02 -19.60
N GLY A 320 13.43 -17.52 -19.04
CA GLY A 320 12.23 -18.34 -18.84
C GLY A 320 11.56 -18.77 -20.14
N CYS A 321 11.44 -17.89 -21.15
CA CYS A 321 10.98 -18.29 -22.48
C CYS A 321 11.92 -19.32 -23.12
N LEU A 322 13.24 -19.10 -23.03
CA LEU A 322 14.22 -20.05 -23.55
C LEU A 322 14.09 -21.44 -22.91
N LEU A 323 13.75 -21.50 -21.63
CA LEU A 323 13.55 -22.76 -20.90
C LEU A 323 12.09 -23.28 -20.93
N GLU A 324 11.19 -22.62 -21.67
CA GLU A 324 9.76 -22.94 -21.74
C GLU A 324 9.09 -23.00 -20.36
N GLU A 325 9.52 -22.14 -19.45
CA GLU A 325 8.94 -22.00 -18.12
C GLU A 325 7.81 -20.96 -18.13
N ASP A 326 6.74 -21.24 -17.40
CA ASP A 326 5.65 -20.29 -17.19
C ASP A 326 6.11 -19.20 -16.22
N VAL A 327 6.76 -18.14 -16.73
CA VAL A 327 7.27 -17.03 -15.92
C VAL A 327 6.12 -16.16 -15.40
N GLY A 328 5.33 -16.66 -14.45
CA GLY A 328 4.38 -15.87 -13.66
C GLY A 328 3.52 -14.89 -14.47
N TRP A 329 3.11 -15.28 -15.68
CA TRP A 329 2.41 -14.38 -16.61
C TRP A 329 0.94 -14.17 -16.22
N SER A 330 0.51 -14.68 -15.05
CA SER A 330 -0.87 -14.71 -14.56
C SER A 330 -1.45 -13.32 -14.28
N GLU A 331 -2.78 -13.27 -14.22
CA GLU A 331 -3.61 -12.08 -14.06
C GLU A 331 -3.45 -11.33 -12.73
N GLU A 332 -2.63 -11.84 -11.80
CA GLU A 332 -2.35 -11.21 -10.49
C GLU A 332 -1.57 -9.88 -10.61
N ASN A 333 -1.06 -9.57 -11.81
CA ASN A 333 -0.36 -8.32 -12.12
C ASN A 333 -1.23 -7.05 -12.03
N PHE A 334 -2.56 -7.16 -11.85
CA PHE A 334 -3.44 -6.01 -11.64
C PHE A 334 -3.59 -5.58 -10.16
N SER A 335 -3.20 -6.40 -9.18
CA SER A 335 -3.39 -6.09 -7.75
C SER A 335 -2.20 -5.40 -7.09
N GLY A 336 -1.10 -5.15 -7.82
CA GLY A 336 0.09 -4.49 -7.28
C GLY A 336 0.78 -5.29 -6.15
N GLN A 337 0.50 -6.58 -6.03
CA GLN A 337 1.33 -7.51 -5.27
C GLN A 337 2.35 -8.10 -6.23
N VAL A 338 3.50 -7.44 -6.29
CA VAL A 338 4.67 -8.02 -6.89
C VAL A 338 5.26 -8.99 -5.86
N ASP A 339 4.71 -10.19 -5.79
CA ASP A 339 5.38 -11.29 -5.11
C ASP A 339 6.46 -11.87 -6.05
N PHE A 340 7.57 -11.15 -6.18
CA PHE A 340 8.85 -11.72 -6.69
C PHE A 340 9.38 -12.85 -5.78
N ASN A 341 8.67 -13.16 -4.70
CA ASN A 341 8.96 -14.25 -3.77
C ASN A 341 8.23 -15.56 -4.12
N GLY A 342 7.61 -15.67 -5.29
CA GLY A 342 7.25 -16.97 -5.85
C GLY A 342 8.49 -17.86 -5.80
N THR A 343 8.52 -18.80 -4.86
CA THR A 343 9.65 -19.67 -4.58
C THR A 343 10.10 -20.32 -5.89
N GLY A 344 11.17 -19.78 -6.49
CA GLY A 344 11.73 -20.27 -7.76
C GLY A 344 12.13 -21.76 -7.72
N THR A 345 12.08 -22.36 -6.53
CA THR A 345 12.23 -23.79 -6.27
C THR A 345 11.10 -24.65 -6.87
N GLU A 346 9.87 -24.14 -7.05
CA GLU A 346 8.76 -24.90 -7.65
C GLU A 346 8.67 -24.75 -9.18
N LEU A 347 9.03 -23.59 -9.72
CA LEU A 347 8.98 -23.32 -11.17
C LEU A 347 10.02 -24.13 -11.97
N CYS A 348 11.26 -24.21 -11.47
CA CYS A 348 12.34 -24.89 -12.18
C CYS A 348 12.18 -26.43 -12.23
N LYS A 349 11.33 -27.03 -11.38
CA LYS A 349 11.03 -28.47 -11.40
C LYS A 349 10.03 -28.87 -12.49
N ARG A 350 9.42 -27.91 -13.19
CA ARG A 350 8.35 -28.13 -14.18
C ARG A 350 8.79 -28.06 -15.64
N SER A 351 10.05 -27.77 -15.96
CA SER A 351 10.48 -27.77 -17.36
C SER A 351 10.41 -29.20 -17.94
N HIS A 352 9.54 -29.40 -18.93
CA HIS A 352 9.33 -30.69 -19.63
C HIS A 352 10.43 -31.01 -20.66
N LEU A 353 11.53 -30.24 -20.68
CA LEU A 353 12.56 -30.33 -21.70
C LEU A 353 13.35 -31.65 -21.60
N ALA A 354 13.84 -32.13 -22.74
CA ALA A 354 14.83 -33.21 -22.74
C ALA A 354 16.16 -32.67 -22.20
N GLU A 355 16.90 -33.52 -21.51
CA GLU A 355 18.14 -33.14 -20.81
C GLU A 355 19.24 -32.56 -21.72
N ASP A 356 19.32 -33.05 -22.97
CA ASP A 356 20.27 -32.55 -23.97
C ASP A 356 19.87 -31.16 -24.47
N LEU A 357 18.57 -30.95 -24.71
CA LEU A 357 18.02 -29.69 -25.19
C LEU A 357 18.15 -28.58 -24.13
N PHE A 358 17.91 -28.92 -22.85
CA PHE A 358 18.15 -27.99 -21.75
C PHE A 358 19.60 -27.50 -21.73
N GLU A 359 20.57 -28.42 -21.85
CA GLU A 359 21.99 -28.05 -21.80
C GLU A 359 22.42 -27.20 -23.00
N GLU A 360 21.90 -27.50 -24.19
CA GLU A 360 22.11 -26.69 -25.39
C GLU A 360 21.60 -25.26 -25.19
N ARG A 361 20.36 -25.11 -24.71
CA ARG A 361 19.72 -23.80 -24.50
C ARG A 361 20.42 -22.99 -23.42
N VAL A 362 20.79 -23.62 -22.30
CA VAL A 362 21.55 -22.93 -21.26
C VAL A 362 22.94 -22.51 -21.75
N SER A 363 23.62 -23.37 -22.50
CA SER A 363 24.93 -23.02 -23.10
C SER A 363 24.80 -21.86 -24.08
N SER A 364 23.72 -21.82 -24.86
CA SER A 364 23.38 -20.69 -25.73
C SER A 364 23.18 -19.40 -24.92
N ALA A 365 22.40 -19.44 -23.83
CA ALA A 365 22.19 -18.30 -22.94
C ALA A 365 23.50 -17.77 -22.36
N LEU A 366 24.37 -18.65 -21.87
CA LEU A 366 25.68 -18.26 -21.34
C LEU A 366 26.54 -17.59 -22.41
N SER A 367 26.55 -18.14 -23.64
CA SER A 367 27.28 -17.56 -24.77
C SER A 367 26.73 -16.19 -25.18
N PHE A 368 25.42 -15.98 -25.05
CA PHE A 368 24.78 -14.70 -25.31
C PHE A 368 25.15 -13.67 -24.24
N VAL A 369 25.02 -14.02 -22.96
CA VAL A 369 25.41 -13.15 -21.84
C VAL A 369 26.87 -12.72 -21.96
N GLN A 370 27.78 -13.62 -22.35
CA GLN A 370 29.19 -13.28 -22.57
C GLN A 370 29.43 -12.25 -23.68
N LYS A 371 28.53 -12.12 -24.65
CA LYS A 371 28.61 -11.13 -25.74
C LYS A 371 28.06 -9.76 -25.33
N LEU A 372 27.23 -9.70 -24.28
CA LEU A 372 26.67 -8.43 -23.82
C LEU A 372 27.76 -7.50 -23.28
N PRO A 373 27.61 -6.17 -23.43
CA PRO A 373 28.52 -5.21 -22.85
C PRO A 373 28.61 -5.40 -21.33
N MET A 374 29.80 -5.70 -20.81
CA MET A 374 30.02 -5.88 -19.37
C MET A 374 30.32 -4.56 -18.65
N VAL A 375 30.60 -3.51 -19.42
CA VAL A 375 31.04 -2.19 -18.94
C VAL A 375 30.35 -1.12 -19.78
N VAL A 376 29.77 -0.12 -19.12
CA VAL A 376 29.18 1.06 -19.75
C VAL A 376 29.81 2.29 -19.09
N ASN A 377 30.33 3.23 -19.89
CA ASN A 377 31.01 4.42 -19.39
C ASN A 377 32.13 4.14 -18.36
N SER A 378 32.91 3.08 -18.60
CA SER A 378 33.99 2.59 -17.72
C SER A 378 33.55 1.94 -16.40
N ASP A 379 32.26 1.89 -16.08
CA ASP A 379 31.72 1.20 -14.91
C ASP A 379 31.16 -0.18 -15.27
N PRO A 380 31.46 -1.24 -14.49
CA PRO A 380 30.86 -2.55 -14.71
C PRO A 380 29.36 -2.51 -14.42
N ILE A 381 28.54 -3.07 -15.30
CA ILE A 381 27.09 -3.21 -15.09
C ILE A 381 26.76 -4.52 -14.38
N ARG A 382 25.68 -4.56 -13.60
CA ARG A 382 25.41 -5.67 -12.67
C ARG A 382 24.69 -6.84 -13.35
N CYS A 383 23.69 -6.55 -14.18
CA CYS A 383 22.79 -7.57 -14.74
C CYS A 383 23.52 -8.71 -15.45
N PRO A 384 24.52 -8.52 -16.34
CA PRO A 384 25.16 -9.64 -17.01
C PRO A 384 25.92 -10.59 -16.07
N TYR A 385 26.42 -10.10 -14.94
CA TYR A 385 27.04 -10.97 -13.93
C TYR A 385 25.98 -11.72 -13.11
N LEU A 386 24.88 -11.05 -12.74
CA LEU A 386 23.73 -11.72 -12.10
C LEU A 386 23.09 -12.77 -13.02
N ALA A 387 23.04 -12.49 -14.32
CA ALA A 387 22.55 -13.40 -15.35
C ALA A 387 23.33 -14.71 -15.37
N LYS A 388 24.66 -14.66 -15.25
CA LYS A 388 25.49 -15.86 -15.11
C LYS A 388 25.11 -16.67 -13.86
N ILE A 389 24.88 -16.00 -12.72
CA ILE A 389 24.50 -16.67 -11.47
C ILE A 389 23.13 -17.34 -11.61
N GLU A 390 22.12 -16.67 -12.19
CA GLU A 390 20.80 -17.25 -12.41
C GLU A 390 20.84 -18.43 -13.39
N ILE A 391 21.62 -18.34 -14.46
CA ILE A 391 21.84 -19.47 -15.38
C ILE A 391 22.40 -20.70 -14.65
N GLU A 392 23.46 -20.52 -13.85
CA GLU A 392 24.06 -21.63 -13.09
C GLU A 392 23.13 -22.16 -11.98
N LYS A 393 22.31 -21.28 -11.38
CA LYS A 393 21.24 -21.69 -10.46
C LYS A 393 20.21 -22.58 -11.16
N ARG A 394 19.77 -22.25 -12.38
CA ARG A 394 18.85 -23.10 -13.16
C ARG A 394 19.48 -24.46 -13.49
N ARG A 395 20.73 -24.49 -13.95
CA ARG A 395 21.48 -25.75 -14.20
C ARG A 395 21.46 -26.66 -12.98
N ARG A 396 21.74 -26.08 -11.81
CA ARG A 396 21.76 -26.81 -10.53
C ARG A 396 20.39 -27.35 -10.16
N LEU A 397 19.34 -26.52 -10.24
CA LEU A 397 17.96 -26.93 -9.93
C LEU A 397 17.45 -28.04 -10.87
N TYR A 398 17.93 -28.07 -12.11
CA TYR A 398 17.60 -29.11 -13.10
C TYR A 398 18.32 -30.46 -12.86
N GLY A 399 19.34 -30.51 -12.00
CA GLY A 399 20.02 -31.75 -11.61
C GLY A 399 21.39 -32.01 -12.23
N LYS A 400 21.88 -31.14 -13.12
CA LYS A 400 23.26 -31.15 -13.63
C LYS A 400 24.15 -30.26 -12.78
N ALA A 401 24.56 -30.79 -11.62
CA ALA A 401 25.41 -30.08 -10.68
C ALA A 401 26.89 -30.17 -11.08
N ASP A 402 27.42 -29.12 -11.71
CA ASP A 402 28.82 -28.76 -11.45
C ASP A 402 28.81 -27.77 -10.28
N ASN A 403 28.89 -28.31 -9.05
CA ASN A 403 28.78 -27.52 -7.81
C ASN A 403 29.79 -26.36 -7.75
N GLY A 404 30.89 -26.43 -8.52
CA GLY A 404 31.88 -25.37 -8.63
C GLY A 404 31.37 -24.12 -9.37
N LYS A 405 30.61 -24.27 -10.46
CA LYS A 405 30.30 -23.15 -11.37
C LYS A 405 29.41 -22.07 -10.75
N LEU A 406 28.38 -22.46 -10.00
CA LEU A 406 27.54 -21.48 -9.30
C LEU A 406 28.35 -20.72 -8.25
N GLN A 407 29.22 -21.42 -7.50
CA GLN A 407 30.11 -20.78 -6.54
C GLN A 407 31.11 -19.86 -7.25
N GLU A 408 31.68 -20.27 -8.38
CA GLU A 408 32.60 -19.46 -9.19
C GLU A 408 31.94 -18.18 -9.70
N ALA A 409 30.69 -18.27 -10.20
CA ALA A 409 29.92 -17.10 -10.64
C ALA A 409 29.63 -16.14 -9.47
N LEU A 410 29.27 -16.67 -8.29
CA LEU A 410 29.09 -15.88 -7.07
C LEU A 410 30.39 -15.21 -6.61
N LEU A 411 31.53 -15.90 -6.72
CA LEU A 411 32.86 -15.34 -6.40
C LEU A 411 33.28 -14.25 -7.39
N GLU A 412 33.00 -14.44 -8.69
CA GLU A 412 33.23 -13.40 -9.70
C GLU A 412 32.39 -12.14 -9.39
N TYR A 413 31.13 -12.33 -9.01
CA TYR A 413 30.25 -11.23 -8.63
C TYR A 413 30.73 -10.53 -7.35
N PHE A 414 31.14 -11.29 -6.34
CA PHE A 414 31.71 -10.77 -5.09
C PHE A 414 32.97 -9.93 -5.34
N TYR A 415 33.88 -10.43 -6.18
CA TYR A 415 35.12 -9.71 -6.51
C TYR A 415 34.84 -8.29 -7.06
N ARG A 416 33.75 -8.11 -7.81
CA ARG A 416 33.40 -6.84 -8.45
C ARG A 416 32.51 -5.94 -7.59
N PHE A 417 31.52 -6.51 -6.91
CA PHE A 417 30.42 -5.74 -6.32
C PHE A 417 30.29 -5.88 -4.79
N SER A 418 31.17 -6.61 -4.12
CA SER A 418 31.13 -6.82 -2.65
C SER A 418 31.16 -5.53 -1.82
N HIS A 419 31.67 -4.43 -2.36
CA HIS A 419 31.71 -3.14 -1.69
C HIS A 419 30.38 -2.36 -1.77
N LEU A 420 29.42 -2.80 -2.58
CA LEU A 420 28.12 -2.17 -2.74
C LEU A 420 27.13 -2.69 -1.69
N SER A 421 26.29 -1.79 -1.17
CA SER A 421 25.25 -2.13 -0.18
C SER A 421 24.17 -3.09 -0.74
N SER A 422 23.98 -3.12 -2.06
CA SER A 422 23.01 -4.01 -2.71
C SER A 422 23.43 -5.47 -2.74
N PHE A 423 24.73 -5.76 -2.60
CA PHE A 423 25.29 -7.10 -2.86
C PHE A 423 24.52 -8.22 -2.16
N THR A 424 24.24 -8.05 -0.87
CA THR A 424 23.57 -9.06 -0.06
C THR A 424 22.14 -9.34 -0.53
N SER A 425 21.41 -8.31 -0.94
CA SER A 425 20.07 -8.45 -1.49
C SER A 425 20.11 -9.06 -2.89
N ASP A 426 21.13 -8.70 -3.68
CA ASP A 426 21.35 -9.24 -5.02
C ASP A 426 21.61 -10.76 -4.96
N VAL A 427 22.40 -11.25 -3.98
CA VAL A 427 22.78 -12.67 -3.92
C VAL A 427 21.82 -13.58 -3.13
N GLU A 428 20.92 -13.00 -2.31
CA GLU A 428 20.12 -13.73 -1.33
C GLU A 428 19.37 -14.94 -1.92
N ILE A 429 18.62 -14.72 -3.00
CA ILE A 429 17.80 -15.76 -3.66
C ILE A 429 18.64 -16.93 -4.21
N PHE A 430 19.93 -16.70 -4.47
CA PHE A 430 20.83 -17.70 -5.02
C PHE A 430 21.47 -18.55 -3.92
N LEU A 431 21.68 -17.95 -2.75
CA LEU A 431 22.20 -18.67 -1.59
C LEU A 431 21.21 -19.73 -1.11
N ASP A 432 19.90 -19.52 -1.25
CA ASP A 432 18.87 -20.48 -0.81
C ASP A 432 18.95 -21.86 -1.47
N VAL A 433 19.55 -21.95 -2.66
CA VAL A 433 19.73 -23.21 -3.42
C VAL A 433 20.98 -23.99 -2.96
N LEU A 434 21.86 -23.36 -2.18
CA LEU A 434 23.08 -23.98 -1.65
C LEU A 434 22.79 -24.75 -0.35
N THR A 435 23.47 -25.89 -0.17
CA THR A 435 23.45 -26.62 1.09
C THR A 435 24.17 -25.83 2.19
N HIS A 436 23.90 -26.16 3.46
CA HIS A 436 24.58 -25.52 4.59
C HIS A 436 26.11 -25.66 4.54
N GLN A 437 26.63 -26.79 4.04
CA GLN A 437 28.08 -26.99 3.91
C GLN A 437 28.66 -26.05 2.85
N GLU A 438 28.05 -25.98 1.66
CA GLU A 438 28.50 -25.11 0.58
C GLU A 438 28.41 -23.63 0.95
N LYS A 439 27.37 -23.24 1.69
CA LYS A 439 27.23 -21.88 2.25
C LYS A 439 28.43 -21.51 3.12
N ASN A 440 28.86 -22.41 3.99
CA ASN A 440 30.03 -22.18 4.86
C ASN A 440 31.34 -22.13 4.07
N GLU A 441 31.52 -23.04 3.09
CA GLU A 441 32.70 -23.03 2.21
C GLU A 441 32.79 -21.74 1.39
N LEU A 442 31.66 -21.25 0.87
CA LEU A 442 31.59 -20.00 0.11
C LEU A 442 31.90 -18.78 0.98
N LEU A 443 31.41 -18.74 2.22
CA LEU A 443 31.73 -17.69 3.19
C LEU A 443 33.24 -17.60 3.47
N GLU A 444 33.92 -18.73 3.66
CA GLU A 444 35.37 -18.74 3.85
C GLU A 444 36.11 -18.22 2.60
N LYS A 445 35.64 -18.55 1.39
CA LYS A 445 36.20 -18.01 0.15
C LYS A 445 35.99 -16.50 0.03
N PHE A 446 34.82 -15.97 0.40
CA PHE A 446 34.57 -14.52 0.44
C PHE A 446 35.50 -13.81 1.43
N ARG A 447 35.73 -14.41 2.61
CA ARG A 447 36.66 -13.88 3.60
C ARG A 447 38.09 -13.80 3.07
N GLN A 448 38.57 -14.87 2.43
CA GLN A 448 39.90 -14.91 1.81
C GLN A 448 40.05 -13.87 0.69
N LEU A 449 39.02 -13.68 -0.15
CA LEU A 449 39.04 -12.69 -1.22
C LEU A 449 39.10 -11.26 -0.67
N THR A 450 38.40 -10.98 0.43
CA THR A 450 38.39 -9.64 1.05
C THR A 450 39.79 -9.19 1.45
N GLU A 451 40.64 -10.10 1.94
CA GLU A 451 42.03 -9.80 2.33
C GLU A 451 42.94 -9.52 1.12
N SER A 452 42.54 -9.95 -0.08
CA SER A 452 43.37 -9.89 -1.30
C SER A 452 43.11 -8.68 -2.20
N ILE A 453 41.94 -8.04 -2.08
CA ILE A 453 41.52 -6.99 -3.01
C ILE A 453 42.07 -5.63 -2.55
N PRO A 454 42.90 -4.94 -3.36
CA PRO A 454 43.37 -3.60 -3.04
C PRO A 454 42.22 -2.60 -3.21
N ASN A 455 41.77 -2.02 -2.11
CA ASN A 455 40.58 -1.18 -2.08
C ASN A 455 40.83 0.18 -1.42
N THR A 456 40.04 1.17 -1.84
CA THR A 456 39.93 2.43 -1.11
C THR A 456 39.33 2.20 0.28
N SER A 457 39.54 3.11 1.23
CA SER A 457 38.98 2.99 2.59
C SER A 457 37.47 2.78 2.61
N LEU A 458 36.75 3.44 1.69
CA LEU A 458 35.31 3.30 1.54
C LEU A 458 34.91 1.90 1.04
N GLN A 459 35.63 1.38 0.03
CA GLN A 459 35.36 0.05 -0.49
C GLN A 459 35.67 -1.04 0.55
N THR A 460 36.75 -0.88 1.32
CA THR A 460 37.08 -1.79 2.43
C THR A 460 35.97 -1.81 3.48
N LEU A 461 35.41 -0.64 3.84
CA LEU A 461 34.28 -0.56 4.76
C LEU A 461 33.03 -1.26 4.19
N GLY A 462 32.69 -0.98 2.92
CA GLY A 462 31.55 -1.62 2.24
C GLY A 462 31.68 -3.14 2.21
N GLN A 463 32.85 -3.67 1.90
CA GLN A 463 33.11 -5.11 1.91
C GLN A 463 32.99 -5.74 3.31
N ALA A 464 33.50 -5.06 4.34
CA ALA A 464 33.39 -5.54 5.70
C ALA A 464 31.91 -5.61 6.15
N VAL A 465 31.12 -4.58 5.81
CA VAL A 465 29.67 -4.56 6.03
C VAL A 465 28.98 -5.71 5.30
N THR A 466 29.29 -5.92 4.03
CA THR A 466 28.76 -7.05 3.23
C THR A 466 29.07 -8.40 3.87
N ASN A 467 30.30 -8.61 4.34
CA ASN A 467 30.68 -9.86 5.02
C ASN A 467 29.84 -10.11 6.29
N PHE A 468 29.63 -9.08 7.11
CA PHE A 468 28.78 -9.20 8.29
C PHE A 468 27.32 -9.53 7.92
N ARG A 469 26.78 -8.87 6.90
CA ARG A 469 25.42 -9.15 6.39
C ARG A 469 25.28 -10.56 5.85
N LEU A 470 26.27 -11.09 5.14
CA LEU A 470 26.25 -12.47 4.65
C LEU A 470 26.24 -13.48 5.81
N GLN A 471 26.98 -13.20 6.90
CA GLN A 471 26.95 -14.04 8.10
C GLN A 471 25.56 -14.02 8.77
N GLU A 472 24.93 -12.85 8.86
CA GLU A 472 23.57 -12.70 9.40
C GLU A 472 22.55 -13.43 8.52
N LEU A 473 22.60 -13.22 7.20
CA LEU A 473 21.70 -13.82 6.22
C LEU A 473 21.76 -15.35 6.23
N LEU A 474 22.97 -15.91 6.35
CA LEU A 474 23.18 -17.36 6.37
C LEU A 474 22.92 -17.97 7.76
N GLY A 475 22.58 -17.14 8.76
CA GLY A 475 22.29 -17.56 10.13
C GLY A 475 23.50 -18.17 10.84
N THR A 476 24.73 -17.91 10.37
CA THR A 476 25.93 -18.47 11.00
C THR A 476 26.15 -17.85 12.37
N THR A 477 25.78 -16.58 12.57
CA THR A 477 25.77 -15.89 13.86
C THR A 477 25.06 -16.70 14.96
N PHE A 478 23.95 -17.38 14.64
CA PHE A 478 23.22 -18.25 15.57
C PHE A 478 23.97 -19.48 16.05
N LYS A 479 25.09 -19.84 15.44
CA LYS A 479 25.93 -20.98 15.83
C LYS A 479 27.20 -20.58 16.58
N HIS A 480 27.62 -19.31 16.50
CA HIS A 480 28.85 -18.85 17.16
C HIS A 480 28.70 -18.82 18.68
N PRO A 481 29.77 -19.09 19.45
CA PRO A 481 29.77 -18.96 20.89
C PRO A 481 29.56 -17.50 21.34
N ASP A 482 29.00 -17.31 22.53
CA ASP A 482 28.65 -15.98 23.05
C ASP A 482 29.84 -15.01 23.13
N SER A 483 31.06 -15.51 23.39
CA SER A 483 32.27 -14.70 23.40
C SER A 483 32.58 -14.10 22.03
N GLU A 484 32.40 -14.88 20.96
CA GLU A 484 32.70 -14.46 19.59
C GLU A 484 31.64 -13.50 19.05
N LEU A 485 30.37 -13.69 19.45
CA LEU A 485 29.30 -12.74 19.15
C LEU A 485 29.59 -11.38 19.81
N LYS A 486 30.01 -11.37 21.07
CA LYS A 486 30.39 -10.15 21.77
C LYS A 486 31.53 -9.44 21.06
N ASP A 487 32.58 -10.17 20.69
CA ASP A 487 33.72 -9.62 19.95
C ASP A 487 33.30 -9.08 18.58
N THR A 488 32.35 -9.73 17.92
CA THR A 488 31.79 -9.30 16.63
C THR A 488 31.05 -7.97 16.77
N SER A 489 30.17 -7.82 17.76
CA SER A 489 29.46 -6.57 18.04
C SER A 489 30.44 -5.43 18.36
N LEU A 490 31.49 -5.70 19.16
CA LEU A 490 32.54 -4.73 19.45
C LEU A 490 33.31 -4.32 18.19
N ARG A 491 33.66 -5.26 17.31
CA ARG A 491 34.32 -4.97 16.02
C ARG A 491 33.46 -4.09 15.13
N MET A 492 32.15 -4.34 15.03
CA MET A 492 31.22 -3.52 14.26
C MET A 492 31.21 -2.08 14.76
N MET A 493 31.13 -1.87 16.09
CA MET A 493 31.13 -0.53 16.68
C MET A 493 32.46 0.20 16.55
N ASP A 494 33.58 -0.49 16.78
CA ASP A 494 34.92 0.07 16.59
C ASP A 494 35.13 0.50 15.12
N MET A 495 34.69 -0.33 14.16
CA MET A 495 34.78 -0.02 12.74
C MET A 495 33.89 1.17 12.35
N TYR A 496 32.67 1.26 12.89
CA TYR A 496 31.80 2.43 12.69
C TYR A 496 32.49 3.70 13.19
N CYS A 497 32.94 3.72 14.45
CA CYS A 497 33.58 4.87 15.08
C CYS A 497 34.85 5.34 14.33
N LYS A 498 35.70 4.41 13.91
CA LYS A 498 36.94 4.71 13.16
C LYS A 498 36.67 5.35 11.79
N ASN A 499 35.55 4.99 11.16
CA ASN A 499 35.23 5.43 9.80
C ASN A 499 34.21 6.58 9.74
N LEU A 500 33.79 7.14 10.90
CA LEU A 500 32.89 8.29 10.96
C LEU A 500 33.35 9.47 10.09
N SER A 501 34.66 9.70 10.01
CA SER A 501 35.24 10.80 9.22
C SER A 501 34.99 10.68 7.72
N LEU A 502 34.75 9.46 7.20
CA LEU A 502 34.45 9.26 5.78
C LEU A 502 33.11 9.91 5.39
N SER A 503 32.21 10.11 6.35
CA SER A 503 30.88 10.68 6.12
C SER A 503 30.78 12.17 6.46
N LYS A 504 31.91 12.85 6.74
CA LYS A 504 31.92 14.23 7.25
C LYS A 504 31.31 15.24 6.28
N ASP A 505 31.52 15.03 4.98
CA ASP A 505 31.12 15.96 3.94
C ASP A 505 29.76 15.60 3.29
N LEU A 506 29.09 14.55 3.79
CA LEU A 506 27.77 14.14 3.31
C LEU A 506 26.67 15.08 3.84
N ASP A 507 25.68 15.37 3.01
CA ASP A 507 24.52 16.16 3.42
C ASP A 507 23.80 15.46 4.59
N PRO A 508 23.35 16.14 5.66
CA PRO A 508 22.66 15.56 6.83
C PRO A 508 21.51 14.57 6.56
N GLN A 509 20.91 14.58 5.37
CA GLN A 509 19.82 13.69 4.98
C GLN A 509 20.30 12.42 4.27
N GLU A 510 21.56 12.36 3.84
CA GLU A 510 22.14 11.18 3.20
C GLU A 510 22.43 10.06 4.21
N ASN A 511 22.56 8.83 3.74
CA ASN A 511 22.97 7.72 4.59
C ASN A 511 24.47 7.82 4.88
N MET A 512 24.87 7.61 6.13
CA MET A 512 26.29 7.57 6.49
C MET A 512 26.91 6.26 6.05
N HIS A 513 28.19 6.32 5.68
CA HIS A 513 28.97 5.12 5.39
C HIS A 513 29.08 4.25 6.65
N GLY A 514 28.67 2.98 6.53
CA GLY A 514 28.74 2.00 7.62
C GLY A 514 27.65 2.15 8.70
N GLU A 515 26.63 2.98 8.53
CA GLU A 515 25.54 3.13 9.54
C GLU A 515 24.81 1.81 9.83
N GLU A 516 24.78 0.90 8.86
CA GLU A 516 24.19 -0.44 8.97
C GLU A 516 24.86 -1.31 10.06
N LEU A 517 26.11 -0.99 10.43
CA LEU A 517 26.83 -1.63 11.54
C LEU A 517 26.12 -1.43 12.87
N LEU A 518 25.41 -0.32 13.07
CA LEU A 518 24.66 -0.04 14.28
C LEU A 518 23.50 -1.03 14.46
N SER A 519 22.71 -1.24 13.40
CA SER A 519 21.61 -2.21 13.39
C SER A 519 22.13 -3.64 13.56
N MET A 520 23.22 -4.00 12.88
CA MET A 520 23.81 -5.34 13.01
C MET A 520 24.36 -5.60 14.42
N ALA A 521 25.06 -4.63 15.01
CA ALA A 521 25.56 -4.72 16.38
C ALA A 521 24.42 -4.87 17.39
N CYS A 522 23.33 -4.10 17.20
CA CYS A 522 22.10 -4.24 17.97
C CYS A 522 21.51 -5.66 17.86
N ASN A 523 21.36 -6.20 16.64
CA ASN A 523 20.81 -7.54 16.42
C ASN A 523 21.62 -8.62 17.15
N VAL A 524 22.95 -8.52 17.15
CA VAL A 524 23.84 -9.43 17.89
C VAL A 524 23.64 -9.31 19.41
N LEU A 525 23.48 -8.09 19.92
CA LEU A 525 23.22 -7.86 21.36
C LEU A 525 21.85 -8.40 21.78
N VAL A 526 20.82 -8.22 20.96
CA VAL A 526 19.48 -8.81 21.18
C VAL A 526 19.55 -10.34 21.17
N GLN A 527 20.34 -10.91 20.27
CA GLN A 527 20.58 -12.35 20.23
C GLN A 527 21.29 -12.85 21.51
N LEU A 528 22.30 -12.14 22.00
CA LEU A 528 22.96 -12.47 23.27
C LEU A 528 22.01 -12.37 24.47
N PHE A 529 21.10 -11.38 24.47
CA PHE A 529 20.01 -11.33 25.44
C PHE A 529 19.13 -12.57 25.34
N TRP A 530 18.66 -12.93 24.15
CA TRP A 530 17.76 -14.07 23.95
C TRP A 530 18.36 -15.39 24.46
N ARG A 531 19.68 -15.58 24.27
CA ARG A 531 20.42 -16.76 24.76
C ARG A 531 20.63 -16.78 26.27
N SER A 532 20.98 -15.62 26.85
CA SER A 532 21.50 -15.55 28.22
C SER A 532 20.47 -15.06 29.26
N GLY A 533 19.38 -14.44 28.82
CA GLY A 533 18.42 -13.73 29.66
C GLY A 533 18.97 -12.46 30.34
N ARG A 534 20.21 -12.04 30.02
CA ARG A 534 20.85 -10.89 30.67
C ARG A 534 20.37 -9.58 30.06
N ILE A 535 19.54 -8.85 30.80
CA ILE A 535 18.96 -7.55 30.39
C ILE A 535 20.02 -6.52 30.00
N GLY A 536 21.25 -6.62 30.54
CA GLY A 536 22.36 -5.72 30.18
C GLY A 536 22.61 -5.63 28.68
N TYR A 537 22.46 -6.72 27.93
CA TYR A 537 22.63 -6.70 26.47
C TYR A 537 21.53 -5.91 25.74
N LEU A 538 20.28 -5.91 26.24
CA LEU A 538 19.23 -5.06 25.67
C LEU A 538 19.52 -3.57 25.93
N LEU A 539 20.03 -3.24 27.12
CA LEU A 539 20.41 -1.86 27.44
C LEU A 539 21.58 -1.40 26.56
N GLU A 540 22.59 -2.25 26.37
CA GLU A 540 23.69 -1.97 25.42
C GLU A 540 23.17 -1.80 23.99
N ALA A 541 22.22 -2.62 23.55
CA ALA A 541 21.60 -2.49 22.22
C ALA A 541 20.91 -1.14 22.04
N ILE A 542 20.11 -0.72 23.04
CA ILE A 542 19.48 0.61 23.05
C ILE A 542 20.54 1.72 23.02
N MET A 543 21.58 1.62 23.85
CA MET A 543 22.65 2.62 23.88
C MET A 543 23.37 2.76 22.53
N VAL A 544 23.62 1.66 21.83
CA VAL A 544 24.23 1.67 20.49
C VAL A 544 23.35 2.44 19.49
N LEU A 545 22.05 2.16 19.48
CA LEU A 545 21.12 2.81 18.56
C LEU A 545 20.91 4.29 18.90
N GLU A 546 20.74 4.62 20.18
CA GLU A 546 20.63 6.01 20.67
C GLU A 546 21.89 6.80 20.31
N PHE A 547 23.08 6.22 20.54
CA PHE A 547 24.35 6.82 20.12
C PHE A 547 24.38 7.09 18.61
N GLY A 548 24.01 6.10 17.79
CA GLY A 548 23.91 6.28 16.34
C GLY A 548 22.99 7.43 15.94
N LEU A 549 21.85 7.57 16.60
CA LEU A 549 20.89 8.64 16.34
C LEU A 549 21.32 10.01 16.86
N THR A 550 22.21 10.07 17.87
CA THR A 550 22.85 11.33 18.28
C THR A 550 23.84 11.84 17.24
N VAL A 551 24.50 10.93 16.50
CA VAL A 551 25.36 11.28 15.36
C VAL A 551 24.51 11.61 14.14
N ARG A 552 23.50 10.80 13.85
CA ARG A 552 22.67 10.91 12.65
C ARG A 552 21.19 10.62 12.93
N ARG A 553 20.40 11.69 13.02
CA ARG A 553 18.99 11.61 13.45
C ARG A 553 18.04 10.94 12.44
N HIS A 554 18.43 10.80 11.17
CA HIS A 554 17.53 10.36 10.09
C HIS A 554 17.56 8.85 9.80
N VAL A 555 18.38 8.06 10.49
CA VAL A 555 18.51 6.61 10.26
C VAL A 555 17.26 5.86 10.74
N TRP A 556 16.38 5.50 9.81
CA TRP A 556 15.08 4.91 10.14
C TRP A 556 15.18 3.51 10.74
N GLN A 557 16.17 2.71 10.32
CA GLN A 557 16.37 1.35 10.83
C GLN A 557 16.61 1.38 12.34
N CYS A 558 17.44 2.33 12.81
CA CYS A 558 17.69 2.51 14.24
C CYS A 558 16.43 2.91 15.01
N LYS A 559 15.62 3.81 14.44
CA LYS A 559 14.33 4.23 15.05
C LYS A 559 13.35 3.07 15.18
N ILE A 560 13.22 2.24 14.13
CA ILE A 560 12.34 1.07 14.16
C ILE A 560 12.82 0.05 15.20
N LEU A 561 14.13 -0.23 15.24
CA LEU A 561 14.70 -1.13 16.25
C LEU A 561 14.47 -0.61 17.68
N LEU A 562 14.72 0.68 17.93
CA LEU A 562 14.44 1.31 19.23
C LEU A 562 12.96 1.22 19.61
N LEU A 563 12.05 1.53 18.68
CA LEU A 563 10.61 1.41 18.89
C LEU A 563 10.25 0.00 19.38
N HIS A 564 10.76 -1.04 18.71
CA HIS A 564 10.50 -2.43 19.09
C HIS A 564 11.14 -2.82 20.43
N LEU A 565 12.36 -2.36 20.71
CA LEU A 565 13.05 -2.62 21.99
C LEU A 565 12.35 -1.93 23.16
N TYR A 566 11.98 -0.66 23.03
CA TYR A 566 11.22 0.06 24.06
C TYR A 566 9.83 -0.56 24.25
N SER A 567 9.18 -0.98 23.16
CA SER A 567 7.90 -1.71 23.24
C SER A 567 8.04 -3.03 24.00
N TYR A 568 9.11 -3.79 23.76
CA TYR A 568 9.39 -5.03 24.48
C TYR A 568 9.64 -4.81 25.98
N LEU A 569 10.35 -3.74 26.34
CA LEU A 569 10.59 -3.35 27.74
C LEU A 569 9.37 -2.72 28.44
N GLY A 570 8.27 -2.48 27.71
CA GLY A 570 7.08 -1.81 28.23
C GLY A 570 7.21 -0.29 28.38
N ALA A 571 8.30 0.31 27.88
CA ALA A 571 8.53 1.75 27.85
C ALA A 571 7.79 2.40 26.65
N LEU A 572 6.47 2.20 26.60
CA LEU A 572 5.63 2.60 25.47
C LEU A 572 5.64 4.09 25.12
N PRO A 573 5.72 5.05 26.08
CA PRO A 573 5.85 6.45 25.73
C PRO A 573 7.09 6.74 24.87
N LEU A 574 8.25 6.16 25.20
CA LEU A 574 9.47 6.31 24.41
C LEU A 574 9.37 5.61 23.05
N ALA A 575 8.72 4.45 22.99
CA ALA A 575 8.44 3.78 21.73
C ALA A 575 7.57 4.65 20.80
N TYR A 576 6.55 5.31 21.37
CA TYR A 576 5.67 6.20 20.63
C TYR A 576 6.36 7.50 20.20
N GLU A 577 7.26 8.06 21.01
CA GLU A 577 8.11 9.20 20.61
C GLU A 577 8.97 8.85 19.38
N TRP A 578 9.59 7.67 19.36
CA TRP A 578 10.36 7.21 18.20
C TRP A 578 9.50 6.91 16.98
N TYR A 579 8.28 6.41 17.17
CA TYR A 579 7.29 6.30 16.09
C TYR A 579 6.93 7.68 15.52
N GLY A 580 6.66 8.67 16.37
CA GLY A 580 6.43 10.05 15.94
C GLY A 580 7.61 10.64 15.18
N ALA A 581 8.84 10.32 15.59
CA ALA A 581 10.07 10.75 14.92
C ALA A 581 10.33 10.10 13.55
N LEU A 582 9.58 9.06 13.17
CA LEU A 582 9.58 8.51 11.80
C LEU A 582 8.77 9.39 10.82
N GLU A 583 7.95 10.31 11.32
CA GLU A 583 7.08 11.18 10.51
C GLU A 583 6.19 10.42 9.51
N ILE A 584 5.58 9.32 9.96
CA ILE A 584 4.68 8.49 9.16
C ILE A 584 3.47 9.32 8.69
N LYS A 585 3.31 9.46 7.37
CA LYS A 585 2.24 10.27 6.74
C LYS A 585 1.66 9.57 5.51
N ASN A 586 0.41 9.87 5.19
CA ASN A 586 -0.30 9.38 4.00
C ASN A 586 -0.29 7.84 3.93
N ILE A 587 0.08 7.26 2.78
CA ILE A 587 0.10 5.81 2.57
C ILE A 587 0.98 5.05 3.57
N LEU A 588 1.98 5.69 4.20
CA LEU A 588 2.78 5.04 5.23
C LEU A 588 1.97 4.74 6.49
N VAL A 589 0.89 5.48 6.74
CA VAL A 589 -0.04 5.19 7.84
C VAL A 589 -0.75 3.86 7.60
N GLU A 590 -0.97 3.47 6.34
CA GLU A 590 -1.47 2.15 5.97
C GLU A 590 -0.39 1.06 6.03
N THR A 591 0.84 1.33 5.63
CA THR A 591 1.84 0.25 5.52
C THR A 591 2.69 0.05 6.79
N VAL A 592 2.85 1.07 7.64
CA VAL A 592 3.84 1.11 8.75
C VAL A 592 3.20 1.19 10.15
N SER A 593 1.91 1.53 10.28
CA SER A 593 1.27 1.65 11.61
C SER A 593 1.32 0.36 12.44
N HIS A 594 1.43 -0.77 11.78
CA HIS A 594 1.57 -2.09 12.39
C HIS A 594 2.82 -2.22 13.29
N HIS A 595 3.81 -1.31 13.22
CA HIS A 595 4.96 -1.30 14.14
C HIS A 595 4.58 -0.99 15.59
N ILE A 596 3.63 -0.06 15.82
CA ILE A 596 3.30 0.45 17.16
C ILE A 596 1.88 0.11 17.60
N LEU A 597 0.94 0.05 16.64
CA LEU A 597 -0.49 -0.08 16.90
C LEU A 597 -0.86 -1.27 17.82
N PRO A 598 -0.33 -2.50 17.62
CA PRO A 598 -0.69 -3.65 18.46
C PRO A 598 -0.37 -3.44 19.94
N GLN A 599 0.70 -2.71 20.24
CA GLN A 599 1.11 -2.42 21.62
C GLN A 599 0.29 -1.28 22.22
N MET A 600 -0.01 -0.26 21.42
CA MET A 600 -0.88 0.85 21.84
C MET A 600 -2.29 0.36 22.20
N LEU A 601 -2.86 -0.57 21.43
CA LEU A 601 -4.17 -1.18 21.71
C LEU A 601 -4.25 -1.90 23.06
N LYS A 602 -3.12 -2.44 23.52
CA LYS A 602 -2.98 -3.13 24.81
C LYS A 602 -2.60 -2.18 25.96
N SER A 603 -2.24 -0.94 25.65
CA SER A 603 -1.71 0.03 26.60
C SER A 603 -2.82 0.87 27.26
N PRO A 604 -2.52 1.52 28.40
CA PRO A 604 -3.39 2.54 28.98
C PRO A 604 -3.23 3.93 28.30
N LEU A 605 -2.41 4.06 27.26
CA LEU A 605 -2.15 5.33 26.55
C LEU A 605 -3.30 5.67 25.58
N TRP A 606 -4.52 5.82 26.11
CA TRP A 606 -5.73 5.97 25.31
C TRP A 606 -5.78 7.28 24.51
N SER A 607 -5.15 8.35 25.01
CA SER A 607 -5.07 9.63 24.29
C SER A 607 -4.24 9.47 23.01
N ASP A 608 -3.01 8.98 23.15
CA ASP A 608 -2.09 8.77 22.03
C ASP A 608 -2.64 7.75 21.01
N LEU A 609 -3.28 6.68 21.50
CA LEU A 609 -3.97 5.71 20.64
C LEU A 609 -5.15 6.36 19.89
N SER A 610 -5.92 7.23 20.54
CA SER A 610 -7.03 7.95 19.89
C SER A 610 -6.50 8.85 18.77
N ASP A 611 -5.37 9.51 19.01
CA ASP A 611 -4.72 10.38 18.03
C ASP A 611 -4.22 9.58 16.82
N LEU A 612 -3.57 8.44 17.06
CA LEU A 612 -3.11 7.53 16.01
C LEU A 612 -4.26 6.99 15.16
N MET A 613 -5.34 6.51 15.78
CA MET A 613 -6.52 6.02 15.06
C MET A 613 -7.24 7.12 14.29
N ARG A 614 -7.34 8.31 14.87
CA ARG A 614 -7.96 9.46 14.22
C ARG A 614 -7.16 9.91 13.00
N GLU A 615 -5.83 9.93 13.06
CA GLU A 615 -4.99 10.25 11.91
C GLU A 615 -5.14 9.21 10.80
N TYR A 616 -5.13 7.92 11.16
CA TYR A 616 -5.34 6.82 10.22
C TYR A 616 -6.70 6.91 9.52
N LEU A 617 -7.80 7.01 10.29
CA LEU A 617 -9.16 7.07 9.74
C LEU A 617 -9.35 8.33 8.90
N LYS A 618 -8.80 9.47 9.34
CA LYS A 618 -8.85 10.71 8.56
C LYS A 618 -8.15 10.56 7.22
N PHE A 619 -6.98 9.93 7.17
CA PHE A 619 -6.29 9.66 5.91
C PHE A 619 -7.15 8.82 4.96
N MET A 620 -7.74 7.73 5.46
CA MET A 620 -8.60 6.87 4.66
C MET A 620 -9.85 7.60 4.16
N ASP A 621 -10.55 8.33 5.03
CA ASP A 621 -11.77 9.04 4.66
C ASP A 621 -11.50 10.18 3.68
N ASP A 622 -10.39 10.92 3.86
CA ASP A 622 -9.96 11.97 2.93
C ASP A 622 -9.57 11.36 1.57
N TYR A 623 -8.84 10.25 1.55
CA TYR A 623 -8.50 9.55 0.30
C TYR A 623 -9.75 9.03 -0.41
N MET A 624 -10.68 8.38 0.30
CA MET A 624 -11.91 7.85 -0.30
C MET A 624 -12.78 8.96 -0.89
N ARG A 625 -12.76 10.16 -0.30
CA ARG A 625 -13.48 11.33 -0.84
C ARG A 625 -12.83 11.89 -2.11
N GLU A 626 -11.51 11.81 -2.23
CA GLU A 626 -10.73 12.38 -3.34
C GLU A 626 -10.47 11.37 -4.48
N ALA A 627 -10.55 10.07 -4.22
CA ALA A 627 -10.18 9.01 -5.15
C ALA A 627 -10.89 9.14 -6.51
N ALA A 628 -12.21 9.37 -6.50
CA ALA A 628 -12.97 9.54 -7.74
C ALA A 628 -12.57 10.79 -8.54
N ASP A 629 -12.16 11.87 -7.86
CA ASP A 629 -11.69 13.08 -8.52
C ASP A 629 -10.35 12.83 -9.22
N LEU A 630 -9.45 12.04 -8.61
CA LEU A 630 -8.20 11.59 -9.25
C LEU A 630 -8.49 10.72 -10.49
N THR A 631 -9.46 9.80 -10.42
CA THR A 631 -9.90 8.99 -11.56
C THR A 631 -10.44 9.86 -12.70
N PHE A 632 -11.27 10.87 -12.38
CA PHE A 632 -11.82 11.79 -13.38
C PHE A 632 -10.73 12.68 -14.02
N VAL A 633 -9.75 13.12 -13.22
CA VAL A 633 -8.58 13.87 -13.70
C VAL A 633 -7.76 13.03 -14.69
N ALA A 634 -7.58 11.72 -14.44
CA ALA A 634 -6.92 10.81 -15.38
C ALA A 634 -7.66 10.73 -16.73
N TYR A 635 -8.99 10.60 -16.72
CA TYR A 635 -9.83 10.66 -17.92
C TYR A 635 -9.66 11.98 -18.69
N ARG A 636 -9.61 13.11 -17.99
CA ARG A 636 -9.49 14.45 -18.58
C ARG A 636 -8.10 14.68 -19.20
N HIS A 637 -7.05 14.20 -18.55
CA HIS A 637 -5.67 14.33 -19.01
C HIS A 637 -5.23 13.23 -19.98
N ARG A 638 -6.15 12.33 -20.35
CA ARG A 638 -5.90 11.26 -21.33
C ARG A 638 -4.89 10.20 -20.87
N ASN A 639 -4.72 10.05 -19.56
CA ASN A 639 -3.89 9.02 -18.92
C ASN A 639 -4.78 7.80 -18.61
N TYR A 640 -5.23 7.11 -19.66
CA TYR A 640 -6.29 6.11 -19.56
C TYR A 640 -5.85 4.84 -18.83
N SER A 641 -4.59 4.42 -18.97
CA SER A 641 -4.01 3.31 -18.19
C SER A 641 -4.15 3.52 -16.68
N LYS A 642 -4.04 4.77 -16.21
CA LYS A 642 -4.15 5.12 -14.78
C LYS A 642 -5.57 5.09 -14.24
N VAL A 643 -6.58 5.16 -15.10
CA VAL A 643 -7.99 5.08 -14.67
C VAL A 643 -8.26 3.74 -13.97
N THR A 644 -7.87 2.63 -14.59
CA THR A 644 -8.04 1.30 -14.01
C THR A 644 -7.19 1.12 -12.75
N GLU A 645 -5.94 1.57 -12.78
CA GLU A 645 -5.04 1.49 -11.61
C GLU A 645 -5.60 2.26 -10.41
N PHE A 646 -6.14 3.47 -10.58
CA PHE A 646 -6.68 4.26 -9.48
C PHE A 646 -7.93 3.63 -8.85
N VAL A 647 -8.81 3.03 -9.66
CA VAL A 647 -9.99 2.34 -9.13
C VAL A 647 -9.58 1.09 -8.37
N LEU A 648 -8.69 0.26 -8.93
CA LEU A 648 -8.18 -0.94 -8.26
C LEU A 648 -7.42 -0.61 -6.97
N PHE A 649 -6.63 0.46 -6.97
CA PHE A 649 -5.93 0.92 -5.77
C PHE A 649 -6.93 1.41 -4.70
N LYS A 650 -8.00 2.09 -5.10
CA LYS A 650 -9.10 2.45 -4.19
C LYS A 650 -9.78 1.22 -3.62
N GLU A 651 -10.11 0.23 -4.44
CA GLU A 651 -10.73 -1.03 -3.98
C GLU A 651 -9.82 -1.77 -3.01
N ARG A 652 -8.52 -1.83 -3.29
CA ARG A 652 -7.53 -2.43 -2.38
C ARG A 652 -7.54 -1.75 -1.01
N LEU A 653 -7.53 -0.43 -0.95
CA LEU A 653 -7.55 0.31 0.31
C LEU A 653 -8.91 0.23 1.04
N GLU A 654 -10.02 0.21 0.30
CA GLU A 654 -11.37 0.10 0.87
C GLU A 654 -11.56 -1.24 1.59
N HIS A 655 -10.96 -2.30 1.07
CA HIS A 655 -10.96 -3.63 1.66
C HIS A 655 -9.74 -3.89 2.57
N SER A 656 -9.02 -2.86 2.99
CA SER A 656 -7.88 -3.03 3.89
C SER A 656 -8.28 -3.65 5.23
N CYS A 657 -7.54 -4.67 5.65
CA CYS A 657 -7.62 -5.26 6.98
C CYS A 657 -7.37 -4.21 8.08
N GLN A 658 -6.37 -3.34 7.90
CA GLN A 658 -6.10 -2.29 8.89
C GLN A 658 -7.23 -1.28 8.97
N TYR A 659 -7.89 -0.96 7.85
CA TYR A 659 -9.00 -0.02 7.86
C TYR A 659 -10.19 -0.56 8.62
N LEU A 660 -10.49 -1.84 8.40
CA LEU A 660 -11.49 -2.57 9.17
C LEU A 660 -11.14 -2.58 10.67
N LEU A 661 -9.91 -2.95 11.02
CA LEU A 661 -9.46 -3.00 12.41
C LEU A 661 -9.50 -1.63 13.09
N ALA A 662 -9.09 -0.56 12.40
CA ALA A 662 -9.13 0.80 12.95
C ALA A 662 -10.56 1.25 13.28
N LYS A 663 -11.55 0.93 12.43
CA LYS A 663 -12.97 1.23 12.70
C LYS A 663 -13.49 0.49 13.94
N ILE A 664 -13.16 -0.81 14.06
CA ILE A 664 -13.57 -1.63 15.20
C ILE A 664 -12.89 -1.13 16.48
N GLU A 665 -11.57 -0.96 16.47
CA GLU A 665 -10.80 -0.59 17.66
C GLU A 665 -11.09 0.85 18.11
N THR A 666 -11.42 1.77 17.20
CA THR A 666 -11.85 3.14 17.56
C THR A 666 -13.15 3.09 18.36
N SER A 667 -14.12 2.27 17.94
CA SER A 667 -15.39 2.10 18.66
C SER A 667 -15.15 1.47 20.04
N ILE A 668 -14.29 0.45 20.13
CA ILE A 668 -13.90 -0.17 21.39
C ILE A 668 -13.18 0.83 22.31
N LEU A 669 -12.30 1.68 21.75
CA LEU A 669 -11.59 2.70 22.53
C LEU A 669 -12.55 3.73 23.12
N GLN A 670 -13.55 4.17 22.36
CA GLN A 670 -14.59 5.08 22.88
C GLN A 670 -15.38 4.44 24.02
N LEU A 671 -15.71 3.14 23.92
CA LEU A 671 -16.34 2.40 25.02
C LEU A 671 -15.42 2.32 26.24
N LYS A 672 -14.12 2.06 26.06
CA LYS A 672 -13.14 2.05 27.17
C LYS A 672 -13.06 3.41 27.86
N GLN A 673 -13.01 4.49 27.09
CA GLN A 673 -12.89 5.86 27.62
C GLN A 673 -14.15 6.33 28.36
N LYS A 674 -15.32 5.84 27.96
CA LYS A 674 -16.63 6.24 28.51
C LYS A 674 -17.26 5.20 29.43
N ALA A 675 -16.50 4.16 29.79
CA ALA A 675 -16.99 3.04 30.59
C ALA A 675 -17.54 3.45 31.97
N ASP A 676 -17.12 4.61 32.47
CA ASP A 676 -17.55 5.14 33.76
C ASP A 676 -18.99 5.71 33.73
N ASN A 677 -19.56 5.94 32.54
CA ASN A 677 -20.91 6.49 32.37
C ASN A 677 -21.76 5.63 31.40
N LEU A 678 -22.85 5.07 31.94
CA LEU A 678 -23.75 4.20 31.19
C LEU A 678 -24.46 4.94 30.04
N GLU A 679 -24.93 6.17 30.26
CA GLU A 679 -25.61 6.97 29.22
C GLU A 679 -24.68 7.29 28.05
N GLU A 680 -23.41 7.61 28.36
CA GLU A 680 -22.40 7.86 27.34
C GLU A 680 -22.02 6.59 26.57
N THR A 681 -21.99 5.45 27.25
CA THR A 681 -21.77 4.14 26.65
C THR A 681 -22.92 3.74 25.74
N GLU A 682 -24.17 3.95 26.16
CA GLU A 682 -25.36 3.75 25.34
C GLU A 682 -25.31 4.63 24.09
N CYS A 683 -24.96 5.91 24.23
CA CYS A 683 -24.80 6.82 23.11
C CYS A 683 -23.71 6.34 22.12
N VAL A 684 -22.57 5.83 22.60
CA VAL A 684 -21.54 5.24 21.71
C VAL A 684 -22.10 4.04 20.97
N LEU A 685 -22.81 3.16 21.65
CA LEU A 685 -23.40 1.97 21.01
C LEU A 685 -24.49 2.35 20.01
N GLU A 686 -25.33 3.33 20.30
CA GLU A 686 -26.32 3.89 19.37
C GLU A 686 -25.65 4.44 18.10
N ASN A 687 -24.57 5.21 18.26
CA ASN A 687 -23.79 5.75 17.14
C ASN A 687 -23.14 4.64 16.29
N CYS A 688 -22.78 3.51 16.90
CA CYS A 688 -22.27 2.33 16.21
C CYS A 688 -23.39 1.40 15.69
N ASN A 689 -24.63 1.88 15.60
CA ASN A 689 -25.82 1.09 15.24
C ASN A 689 -25.90 -0.22 16.03
N PHE A 690 -25.70 -0.12 17.34
CA PHE A 690 -25.73 -1.24 18.28
C PHE A 690 -24.71 -2.35 17.95
N GLY A 691 -23.63 -2.02 17.24
CA GLY A 691 -22.59 -2.97 16.82
C GLY A 691 -22.99 -3.83 15.62
N ILE A 692 -24.18 -3.64 15.04
CA ILE A 692 -24.66 -4.40 13.87
C ILE A 692 -23.77 -4.15 12.67
N GLU A 693 -23.39 -2.89 12.43
CA GLU A 693 -22.50 -2.52 11.34
C GLU A 693 -21.11 -3.16 11.50
N LEU A 694 -20.55 -3.11 12.71
CA LEU A 694 -19.27 -3.74 13.04
C LEU A 694 -19.29 -5.27 12.84
N LEU A 695 -20.46 -5.89 13.08
CA LEU A 695 -20.67 -7.32 12.86
C LEU A 695 -20.81 -7.69 11.39
N GLN A 696 -21.49 -6.84 10.61
CA GLN A 696 -21.56 -6.98 9.16
C GLN A 696 -20.17 -6.89 8.53
N LEU A 697 -19.34 -5.97 9.04
CA LEU A 697 -17.95 -5.83 8.60
C LEU A 697 -17.07 -7.05 8.94
N SER A 698 -17.44 -7.86 9.92
CA SER A 698 -16.75 -9.11 10.31
C SER A 698 -17.35 -10.40 9.71
N LYS A 699 -18.27 -10.29 8.74
CA LYS A 699 -18.84 -11.47 8.07
C LYS A 699 -17.78 -12.18 7.24
N GLU A 700 -17.88 -13.50 7.14
CA GLU A 700 -16.92 -14.35 6.41
C GLU A 700 -16.75 -13.93 4.94
N GLU A 701 -17.81 -13.46 4.28
CA GLU A 701 -17.76 -12.96 2.89
C GLU A 701 -16.92 -11.67 2.78
N THR A 702 -17.10 -10.72 3.69
CA THR A 702 -16.31 -9.48 3.77
C THR A 702 -14.87 -9.77 4.13
N CYS A 703 -14.65 -10.76 5.00
CA CYS A 703 -13.32 -11.24 5.37
C CYS A 703 -12.57 -11.81 4.14
N LYS A 704 -13.24 -12.56 3.26
CA LYS A 704 -12.61 -13.14 2.05
C LYS A 704 -12.11 -12.11 1.05
N SER A 705 -12.66 -10.90 1.03
CA SER A 705 -12.21 -9.82 0.15
C SER A 705 -11.14 -8.90 0.78
N LEU A 706 -10.69 -9.17 2.00
CA LEU A 706 -9.72 -8.33 2.69
C LEU A 706 -8.35 -8.31 2.02
N THR A 707 -7.72 -7.14 2.02
CA THR A 707 -6.35 -6.93 1.57
C THR A 707 -5.42 -6.68 2.75
N PHE A 708 -4.17 -7.15 2.62
CA PHE A 708 -3.11 -6.99 3.60
C PHE A 708 -1.99 -6.15 2.96
N ASN A 709 -1.69 -5.02 3.59
CA ASN A 709 -0.85 -3.96 3.00
C ASN A 709 0.33 -3.59 3.91
N GLU A 710 0.48 -4.28 5.04
CA GLU A 710 1.58 -4.14 5.99
C GLU A 710 2.94 -4.43 5.34
N ASP A 711 3.91 -3.56 5.59
CA ASP A 711 5.30 -3.84 5.27
C ASP A 711 5.98 -4.63 6.40
N PHE A 712 5.88 -5.95 6.36
CA PHE A 712 6.55 -6.79 7.36
C PHE A 712 8.07 -6.91 7.16
N GLN A 713 8.62 -6.47 6.01
CA GLN A 713 10.06 -6.58 5.74
C GLN A 713 10.90 -5.62 6.59
N SER A 714 10.31 -4.50 7.02
CA SER A 714 10.97 -3.52 7.88
C SER A 714 10.94 -3.90 9.37
N ARG A 715 10.28 -5.00 9.76
CA ARG A 715 10.27 -5.48 11.14
C ARG A 715 11.55 -6.22 11.51
N PRO A 716 11.98 -6.16 12.78
CA PRO A 716 13.12 -6.93 13.24
C PRO A 716 12.83 -8.43 13.20
N TRP A 717 13.86 -9.24 12.97
CA TRP A 717 13.73 -10.70 12.90
C TRP A 717 13.13 -11.33 14.16
N TRP A 718 13.27 -10.69 15.33
CA TRP A 718 12.68 -11.18 16.58
C TRP A 718 11.21 -10.80 16.78
N SER A 719 10.64 -9.92 15.95
CA SER A 719 9.21 -9.64 15.91
C SER A 719 8.70 -9.52 14.46
N PRO A 720 8.74 -10.62 13.68
CA PRO A 720 8.48 -10.59 12.24
C PRO A 720 7.04 -10.22 11.89
N THR A 721 6.09 -10.47 12.81
CA THR A 721 4.69 -10.06 12.66
C THR A 721 4.19 -9.40 13.95
N PRO A 722 3.10 -8.60 13.89
CA PRO A 722 2.44 -8.03 15.07
C PRO A 722 2.15 -8.98 16.23
N ASP A 723 1.98 -10.28 15.92
CA ASP A 723 1.53 -11.29 16.88
C ASP A 723 2.65 -12.21 17.37
N VAL A 724 3.81 -12.18 16.71
CA VAL A 724 4.94 -13.07 17.01
C VAL A 724 6.09 -12.24 17.55
N ASN A 725 6.63 -12.68 18.69
CA ASN A 725 7.87 -12.16 19.23
C ASN A 725 8.68 -13.31 19.85
N TYR A 726 9.80 -13.66 19.21
CA TYR A 726 10.63 -14.79 19.59
C TYR A 726 11.34 -14.59 20.93
N LEU A 727 11.50 -13.34 21.39
CA LEU A 727 12.13 -13.06 22.69
C LEU A 727 11.27 -13.49 23.90
N PHE A 728 10.03 -13.92 23.70
CA PHE A 728 9.20 -14.53 24.75
C PHE A 728 9.39 -16.05 24.87
N GLU A 729 10.01 -16.67 23.87
CA GLU A 729 10.27 -18.11 23.83
C GLU A 729 11.73 -18.39 24.26
N PRO A 730 12.02 -19.54 24.88
CA PRO A 730 13.39 -19.90 25.22
C PRO A 730 14.23 -20.10 23.96
N PHE A 731 15.54 -19.82 24.06
CA PHE A 731 16.46 -20.06 22.94
C PHE A 731 16.71 -21.56 22.78
N ASP A 732 16.13 -22.16 21.74
CA ASP A 732 16.24 -23.61 21.50
C ASP A 732 17.45 -24.02 20.65
N GLY A 733 18.27 -23.07 20.17
CA GLY A 733 19.54 -23.31 19.45
C GLY A 733 19.46 -24.04 18.10
N ILE A 734 18.33 -24.68 17.79
CA ILE A 734 18.08 -25.51 16.60
C ILE A 734 17.35 -24.71 15.52
N HIS A 735 16.45 -23.80 15.92
CA HIS A 735 15.65 -23.00 15.01
C HIS A 735 16.29 -21.62 14.79
N CYS A 736 16.87 -21.39 13.62
CA CYS A 736 17.09 -20.03 13.13
C CYS A 736 15.71 -19.49 12.73
N PRO A 737 15.19 -18.43 13.35
CA PRO A 737 13.94 -17.85 12.89
C PRO A 737 14.14 -17.39 11.44
N ASN A 738 13.31 -17.90 10.52
CA ASN A 738 13.34 -17.40 9.15
C ASN A 738 12.55 -16.09 9.13
N PRO A 739 13.19 -14.93 8.92
CA PRO A 739 12.50 -13.63 8.91
C PRO A 739 11.43 -13.54 7.83
N LYS A 740 11.43 -14.44 6.82
CA LYS A 740 10.53 -14.43 5.66
C LYS A 740 9.52 -15.58 5.63
N SER A 741 9.17 -16.19 6.76
CA SER A 741 8.04 -17.14 6.75
C SER A 741 6.82 -16.42 6.18
N ALA A 742 6.34 -16.85 5.01
CA ALA A 742 5.18 -16.28 4.34
C ALA A 742 4.07 -16.12 5.38
N VAL A 743 3.65 -14.86 5.60
CA VAL A 743 2.56 -14.59 6.51
C VAL A 743 1.33 -15.26 5.90
N ASP A 744 0.84 -16.30 6.57
CA ASP A 744 -0.34 -17.00 6.12
C ASP A 744 -1.54 -16.06 6.27
N ASN A 745 -1.99 -15.51 5.14
CA ASN A 745 -3.16 -14.64 5.05
C ASN A 745 -4.40 -15.30 5.66
N GLN A 746 -4.50 -16.64 5.60
CA GLN A 746 -5.59 -17.39 6.20
C GLN A 746 -5.49 -17.41 7.73
N ALA A 747 -4.28 -17.51 8.28
CA ALA A 747 -4.05 -17.37 9.72
C ALA A 747 -4.34 -15.94 10.21
N MET A 748 -4.02 -14.91 9.42
CA MET A 748 -4.40 -13.53 9.74
C MET A 748 -5.91 -13.32 9.69
N LEU A 749 -6.59 -13.90 8.70
CA LEU A 749 -8.03 -13.85 8.58
C LEU A 749 -8.74 -14.42 9.81
N CYS A 750 -8.32 -15.59 10.28
CA CYS A 750 -8.83 -16.20 11.50
C CYS A 750 -8.65 -15.26 12.71
N LYS A 751 -7.49 -14.61 12.83
CA LYS A 751 -7.24 -13.65 13.91
C LYS A 751 -8.09 -12.38 13.81
N VAL A 752 -8.39 -11.89 12.60
CA VAL A 752 -9.30 -10.75 12.41
C VAL A 752 -10.71 -11.10 12.90
N ILE A 753 -11.19 -12.32 12.58
CA ILE A 753 -12.47 -12.82 13.06
C ILE A 753 -12.46 -12.95 14.60
N GLU A 754 -11.39 -13.48 15.20
CA GLU A 754 -11.23 -13.53 16.67
C GLU A 754 -11.19 -12.14 17.32
N ARG A 755 -10.64 -11.15 16.62
CA ARG A 755 -10.54 -9.75 17.07
C ARG A 755 -11.80 -8.93 16.80
N SER A 756 -12.82 -9.52 16.17
CA SER A 756 -14.07 -8.83 15.87
C SER A 756 -14.84 -8.44 17.14
N PHE A 757 -15.76 -7.49 16.97
CA PHE A 757 -16.44 -6.79 18.06
C PHE A 757 -17.29 -7.73 18.93
N LEU A 758 -18.02 -8.68 18.34
CA LEU A 758 -18.94 -9.56 19.07
C LEU A 758 -18.24 -10.59 19.99
N PRO A 759 -17.24 -11.37 19.54
CA PRO A 759 -16.48 -12.25 20.43
C PRO A 759 -15.93 -11.53 21.66
N ARG A 760 -15.46 -10.29 21.48
CA ARG A 760 -14.91 -9.48 22.58
C ARG A 760 -15.99 -8.91 23.50
N LEU A 761 -17.12 -8.44 22.98
CA LEU A 761 -18.25 -8.03 23.81
C LEU A 761 -18.83 -9.21 24.61
N VAL A 762 -18.94 -10.38 23.98
CA VAL A 762 -19.39 -11.60 24.67
C VAL A 762 -18.36 -12.07 25.70
N TYR A 763 -17.07 -11.93 25.41
CA TYR A 763 -16.04 -12.20 26.42
C TYR A 763 -16.12 -11.24 27.62
N LEU A 764 -16.26 -9.94 27.36
CA LEU A 764 -16.42 -8.93 28.40
C LEU A 764 -17.70 -9.15 29.22
N SER A 765 -18.78 -9.62 28.60
CA SER A 765 -20.02 -9.97 29.30
C SER A 765 -19.88 -11.20 30.16
N ILE A 766 -19.19 -12.24 29.69
CA ILE A 766 -18.90 -13.43 30.46
C ILE A 766 -17.99 -13.08 31.65
N GLN A 767 -16.97 -12.24 31.45
CA GLN A 767 -16.07 -11.77 32.50
C GLN A 767 -16.82 -10.98 33.57
N THR A 768 -17.65 -10.00 33.19
CA THR A 768 -18.45 -9.20 34.13
C THR A 768 -19.50 -10.02 34.87
N ALA A 769 -20.14 -10.99 34.19
CA ALA A 769 -21.01 -11.96 34.85
C ALA A 769 -20.24 -12.89 35.80
N SER A 770 -19.00 -13.24 35.47
CA SER A 770 -18.14 -14.11 36.29
C SER A 770 -17.50 -13.40 37.48
N SER A 771 -17.18 -12.11 37.37
CA SER A 771 -16.68 -11.30 38.50
C SER A 771 -17.80 -11.03 39.51
N SER A 772 -19.04 -10.81 39.04
CA SER A 772 -20.21 -10.68 39.91
C SER A 772 -20.52 -11.95 40.73
N SER A 773 -20.07 -13.13 40.27
CA SER A 773 -20.23 -14.38 41.01
C SER A 773 -19.05 -14.70 41.95
N LYS A 774 -17.87 -14.12 41.72
CA LYS A 774 -16.67 -14.32 42.57
C LYS A 774 -16.52 -13.32 43.72
N GLU A 775 -17.06 -12.12 43.62
CA GLU A 775 -17.01 -11.10 44.70
C GLU A 775 -17.99 -11.36 45.86
N ASN A 776 -18.72 -12.49 45.87
CA ASN A 776 -19.47 -12.94 47.05
C ASN A 776 -18.58 -13.51 48.16
N VAL A 777 -17.25 -13.46 48.03
CA VAL A 777 -16.32 -13.82 49.11
C VAL A 777 -15.28 -12.70 49.26
N GLU A 778 -15.42 -11.98 50.37
CA GLU A 778 -14.50 -10.98 50.94
C GLU A 778 -14.56 -9.56 50.35
N SER A 779 -15.50 -8.78 50.92
CA SER A 779 -15.52 -7.33 50.91
C SER A 779 -14.25 -6.73 51.51
N ILE A 780 -13.66 -5.74 50.84
CA ILE A 780 -13.40 -4.37 51.34
C ILE A 780 -13.06 -3.48 50.13
N GLY A 781 -13.90 -2.47 49.85
CA GLY A 781 -13.38 -1.17 49.39
C GLY A 781 -13.68 -0.66 47.97
N SER A 782 -14.75 -1.04 47.30
CA SER A 782 -15.51 -0.15 46.39
C SER A 782 -16.82 -0.84 45.99
N SER A 783 -17.97 -0.28 46.33
CA SER A 783 -19.27 -0.87 45.99
C SER A 783 -19.49 -0.84 44.49
N PHE A 784 -19.15 -1.93 43.79
CA PHE A 784 -19.68 -2.18 42.45
C PHE A 784 -21.18 -2.47 42.60
N ASP A 785 -22.02 -1.56 42.12
CA ASP A 785 -23.47 -1.63 42.27
C ASP A 785 -24.03 -2.84 41.50
N ASN A 786 -24.67 -3.78 42.21
CA ASN A 786 -25.29 -4.99 41.63
C ASN A 786 -26.40 -4.66 40.58
N LYS A 787 -26.84 -3.40 40.51
CA LYS A 787 -27.72 -2.89 39.47
C LYS A 787 -27.05 -2.85 38.10
N ASN A 788 -25.80 -2.38 38.04
CA ASN A 788 -25.05 -2.19 36.79
C ASN A 788 -24.77 -3.52 36.08
N SER A 789 -24.53 -4.61 36.83
CA SER A 789 -24.32 -5.95 36.26
C SER A 789 -25.61 -6.55 35.69
N SER A 790 -26.75 -6.31 36.32
CA SER A 790 -28.07 -6.74 35.85
C SER A 790 -28.54 -5.96 34.63
N GLU A 791 -28.26 -4.65 34.59
CA GLU A 791 -28.58 -3.77 33.47
C GLU A 791 -27.70 -4.11 32.26
N LEU A 792 -26.39 -4.29 32.45
CA LEU A 792 -25.47 -4.74 31.39
C LEU A 792 -25.88 -6.11 30.83
N LYS A 793 -26.26 -7.06 31.68
CA LYS A 793 -26.79 -8.37 31.24
C LYS A 793 -28.08 -8.21 30.42
N SER A 794 -29.03 -7.39 30.87
CA SER A 794 -30.27 -7.14 30.14
C SER A 794 -30.04 -6.46 28.78
N LEU A 795 -29.06 -5.56 28.75
CA LEU A 795 -28.61 -4.83 27.58
C LEU A 795 -28.02 -5.84 26.57
N LEU A 796 -27.11 -6.71 27.01
CA LEU A 796 -26.49 -7.76 26.18
C LEU A 796 -27.48 -8.83 25.70
N GLU A 797 -28.47 -9.23 26.51
CA GLU A 797 -29.55 -10.13 26.08
C GLU A 797 -30.47 -9.47 25.04
N ARG A 798 -30.63 -8.14 25.11
CA ARG A 798 -31.32 -7.35 24.09
C ARG A 798 -30.49 -7.22 22.81
N TYR A 799 -29.17 -7.06 22.93
CA TYR A 799 -28.22 -7.10 21.81
C TYR A 799 -28.23 -8.46 21.11
N SER A 800 -28.14 -9.58 21.83
CA SER A 800 -28.17 -10.91 21.22
C SER A 800 -29.48 -11.15 20.48
N ARG A 801 -30.61 -10.75 21.07
CA ARG A 801 -31.94 -10.81 20.41
C ARG A 801 -32.01 -9.97 19.13
N ASN A 802 -31.42 -8.77 19.13
CA ASN A 802 -31.37 -7.92 17.93
C ASN A 802 -30.49 -8.51 16.81
N LEU A 803 -29.55 -9.38 17.15
CA LEU A 803 -28.66 -10.08 16.21
C LEU A 803 -29.24 -11.41 15.71
N GLY A 804 -30.47 -11.76 16.07
CA GLY A 804 -31.14 -12.99 15.62
C GLY A 804 -30.64 -14.27 16.29
N HIS A 805 -29.83 -14.16 17.35
CA HIS A 805 -29.31 -15.29 18.11
C HIS A 805 -29.79 -15.23 19.57
N SER A 806 -30.04 -16.39 20.17
CA SER A 806 -30.13 -16.46 21.63
C SER A 806 -28.76 -16.21 22.25
N PHE A 807 -28.71 -15.62 23.44
CA PHE A 807 -27.45 -15.38 24.17
C PHE A 807 -26.64 -16.69 24.33
N GLU A 808 -27.32 -17.83 24.51
CA GLU A 808 -26.70 -19.16 24.60
C GLU A 808 -26.14 -19.67 23.26
N GLU A 809 -26.77 -19.38 22.13
CA GLU A 809 -26.24 -19.72 20.80
C GLU A 809 -24.99 -18.92 20.47
N ALA A 810 -24.97 -17.62 20.81
CA ALA A 810 -23.78 -16.78 20.65
C ALA A 810 -22.58 -17.32 21.46
N ILE A 811 -22.83 -17.80 22.69
CA ILE A 811 -21.81 -18.46 23.52
C ILE A 811 -21.35 -19.79 22.89
N LYS A 812 -22.25 -20.58 22.30
CA LYS A 812 -21.90 -21.87 21.65
C LYS A 812 -21.06 -21.70 20.38
N VAL A 813 -21.34 -20.69 19.55
CA VAL A 813 -20.54 -20.36 18.36
C VAL A 813 -19.11 -19.98 18.74
N LEU A 814 -18.93 -19.29 19.87
CA LEU A 814 -17.61 -18.95 20.44
C LEU A 814 -16.92 -20.13 21.12
N ALA A 815 -17.68 -21.06 21.71
CA ALA A 815 -17.12 -22.29 22.25
C ALA A 815 -16.64 -23.25 21.15
N GLY A 816 -17.33 -23.32 20.01
CA GLY A 816 -16.94 -24.16 18.86
C GLY A 816 -15.67 -23.69 18.12
N THR A 817 -15.29 -22.42 18.24
CA THR A 817 -14.04 -21.86 17.71
C THR A 817 -12.85 -22.03 18.67
N SER A 818 -13.09 -22.56 19.88
CA SER A 818 -12.11 -22.66 20.97
C SER A 818 -11.36 -24.01 21.08
N GLU A 819 -11.52 -24.94 20.13
CA GLU A 819 -10.84 -26.25 20.16
C GLU A 819 -9.31 -26.19 19.97
N ASN A 820 -8.72 -24.99 19.85
CA ASN A 820 -7.30 -24.76 20.13
C ASN A 820 -7.13 -23.96 21.42
N PRO A 821 -6.63 -24.53 22.54
CA PRO A 821 -6.57 -23.87 23.85
C PRO A 821 -5.41 -22.86 24.01
N LYS A 822 -4.72 -22.48 22.92
CA LYS A 822 -3.60 -21.52 22.97
C LYS A 822 -3.97 -20.03 23.12
N PRO A 823 -5.12 -19.49 22.65
CA PRO A 823 -5.37 -18.05 22.70
C PRO A 823 -5.73 -17.55 24.11
N PHE A 824 -6.33 -18.38 24.96
CA PHE A 824 -6.62 -18.01 26.36
C PHE A 824 -5.36 -17.92 27.25
N LYS A 825 -4.30 -18.67 26.91
CA LYS A 825 -3.00 -18.55 27.62
C LYS A 825 -2.27 -17.25 27.28
N ILE A 826 -2.47 -16.68 26.08
CA ILE A 826 -1.84 -15.41 25.67
C ILE A 826 -2.44 -14.24 26.47
N PHE A 827 -3.74 -14.27 26.77
CA PHE A 827 -4.37 -13.27 27.66
C PHE A 827 -3.93 -13.38 29.14
N ALA A 828 -3.55 -14.58 29.60
CA ALA A 828 -3.08 -14.80 30.98
C ALA A 828 -1.57 -14.57 31.17
N HIS A 829 -0.73 -14.89 30.16
CA HIS A 829 0.73 -14.77 30.27
C HIS A 829 1.24 -13.32 30.24
N VAL A 830 0.53 -12.40 29.57
CA VAL A 830 0.92 -10.97 29.51
C VAL A 830 0.69 -10.25 30.84
N ASN A 831 -0.36 -10.62 31.58
CA ASN A 831 -0.58 -10.11 32.94
C ASN A 831 0.37 -10.72 33.98
N MET A 832 0.84 -11.96 33.77
CA MET A 832 1.82 -12.57 34.66
C MET A 832 3.19 -11.91 34.59
N HIS A 833 3.67 -11.48 33.41
CA HIS A 833 5.00 -10.85 33.29
C HIS A 833 5.05 -9.43 33.90
N GLN A 834 3.98 -8.64 33.77
CA GLN A 834 3.87 -7.36 34.48
C GLN A 834 3.71 -7.56 36.00
N SER A 835 2.99 -8.60 36.43
CA SER A 835 2.87 -8.96 37.85
C SER A 835 4.20 -9.45 38.45
N TYR A 836 5.04 -10.15 37.68
CA TYR A 836 6.36 -10.65 38.13
C TYR A 836 7.37 -9.52 38.34
N MET A 837 7.36 -8.50 37.47
CA MET A 837 8.22 -7.31 37.59
C MET A 837 7.78 -6.38 38.74
N VAL A 838 6.46 -6.20 38.94
CA VAL A 838 5.92 -5.41 40.06
C VAL A 838 6.10 -6.10 41.42
N LYS A 839 6.10 -7.45 41.47
CA LYS A 839 6.38 -8.19 42.71
C LYS A 839 7.86 -8.11 43.14
N HIS A 840 8.80 -8.04 42.20
CA HIS A 840 10.21 -7.91 42.53
C HIS A 840 10.61 -6.47 42.88
N ALA A 841 9.96 -5.45 42.31
CA ALA A 841 10.18 -4.05 42.70
C ALA A 841 9.69 -3.74 44.13
N ARG A 842 8.65 -4.44 44.61
CA ARG A 842 8.14 -4.31 45.99
C ARG A 842 8.90 -5.11 47.06
N GLN A 843 9.94 -5.86 46.68
CA GLN A 843 10.83 -6.55 47.64
C GLN A 843 12.15 -5.80 47.89
N THR A 844 12.32 -4.63 47.30
CA THR A 844 13.49 -3.75 47.47
C THR A 844 13.12 -2.33 47.87
N ASP A 845 11.96 -2.14 48.50
CA ASP A 845 11.61 -0.94 49.26
C ASP A 845 11.44 -1.28 50.75
#